data_AF-A0A6H5K537-F1
#
_entry.id   AF-A0A6H5K537-F1
#
_cell.length_a   1.000
_cell.length_b   1.000
_cell.length_c   1.000
_cell.angle_alpha   90.00
_cell.angle_beta   90.00
_cell.angle_gamma   90.00
#
_symmetry.space_group_name_H-M   'P 1'
#
loop_
_entity.id
_entity.type
_entity.pdbx_description
1 polymer ?
#
loop_
_entity_poly.entity_id
_entity_poly.type
_entity_poly.pdbx_seq_one_letter_code
_entity_poly.pdbx_strand_id
1 'polypeptide(L)'
;MALSPADEYLLEKEARAREDEDKRKRSRPNVSEETAGSLVTRLFGKEVSSVTRLDSYDDANFKIVEAGRGETFTLKIHNGWDSRDEALIVALNHVVLYVSDRGFVVPAPVRASGGSLVSTEMLPVASAAGAAGGGGEEKSEMLSVRLLKWVEGPIMKDSKVSPELMEKTGAYLGRMQVELDNFYDKSLLRGHTWDLKNTGALSGYTKYVQDPARRALAESVIEAFRSTVLTTSALFRHGVVHGDFNDANIILTPDFQEVAGVIDFGDAAHTWVVNDVAIAMAYAMLSPLAVKSGDPITAAALLLRGFSSVKALLPAESRHLRVLVACRLAASGTLGAYSRQLNPTNGYLSVHAEAGWDALDLLWNRVPEEHTKALWEKAMMLASAKVITELSCSTRGGVGGGASKRGRPLGAKPVTFVTGNANKLKEVKQILGSSFPFPLDNKKVDLPELQGEPHDVSREKCRLAAEQVQGPVMVEDTGLGFNALGGLPGPYIKWFLDGTGHDGLNGILEGFQDKTAHAQCVFAFCAGPGKEVKIFDGRTAGSIVPPRGPTNFGWDPIFQPEGRDVTYAEMAKEDKNAISHRGRALGMLKDYVAANADKIVGEMHAEGSARGEEDSGGEWEATTTAAGGGEGEAAITFFAQPGEERERVTEMASRLASSLRIGVSAVALADLQGDATEALVEKCNTATKKTKGAVIVESSSLAFNALASLPGPYIATFVGKLGAEGLPSLLEGFEDKTAVAEHRVAFSAGPGATPKIFEAKVAGKIVTPRGVSSFEGGDASASSGWHPAFLPDGSAETVAEMAEGSDQREASLPRGAAIRALEEFLLANAESVSDQIETCRAQEHP
;
A
#
# COMPACT_ATOMS: atom_id res chain seq x y z
N MET A 1 33.54 -20.83 -1.73
CA MET A 1 32.36 -21.38 -2.44
C MET A 1 32.13 -20.52 -3.68
N ALA A 2 31.77 -21.11 -4.81
CA ALA A 2 31.35 -20.33 -5.98
C ALA A 2 30.04 -19.60 -5.65
N LEU A 3 29.91 -18.36 -6.11
CA LEU A 3 28.69 -17.56 -5.96
C LEU A 3 27.55 -18.22 -6.77
N SER A 4 26.30 -18.00 -6.35
CA SER A 4 25.18 -18.44 -7.20
C SER A 4 25.10 -17.57 -8.46
N PRO A 5 24.54 -18.06 -9.58
CA PRO A 5 24.34 -17.23 -10.78
C PRO A 5 23.53 -15.96 -10.53
N ALA A 6 22.61 -15.98 -9.55
CA ALA A 6 21.85 -14.80 -9.14
C ALA A 6 22.74 -13.76 -8.42
N ASP A 7 23.64 -14.22 -7.55
CA ASP A 7 24.59 -13.37 -6.85
C ASP A 7 25.61 -12.75 -7.82
N GLU A 8 26.09 -13.53 -8.80
CA GLU A 8 26.98 -13.02 -9.86
C GLU A 8 26.30 -11.93 -10.69
N TYR A 9 25.05 -12.14 -11.11
CA TYR A 9 24.27 -11.15 -11.85
C TYR A 9 24.04 -9.86 -11.05
N LEU A 10 23.71 -9.98 -9.75
CA LEU A 10 23.54 -8.83 -8.87
C LEU A 10 24.85 -8.04 -8.72
N LEU A 11 25.97 -8.71 -8.49
CA LEU A 11 27.28 -8.07 -8.36
C LEU A 11 27.73 -7.39 -9.64
N GLU A 12 27.44 -7.96 -10.81
CA GLU A 12 27.71 -7.33 -12.11
C GLU A 12 26.90 -6.05 -12.28
N LYS A 13 25.60 -6.09 -11.95
CA LYS A 13 24.72 -4.90 -12.00
C LYS A 13 25.21 -3.80 -11.05
N GLU A 14 25.60 -4.17 -9.83
CA GLU A 14 26.19 -3.23 -8.87
C GLU A 14 27.52 -2.65 -9.38
N ALA A 15 28.38 -3.47 -10.00
CA ALA A 15 29.63 -3.02 -10.58
C ALA A 15 29.42 -2.01 -11.70
N ARG A 16 28.44 -2.26 -12.58
CA ARG A 16 28.08 -1.34 -13.64
C ARG A 16 27.56 0.00 -13.10
N ALA A 17 26.69 -0.02 -12.09
CA ALA A 17 26.20 1.21 -11.46
C ALA A 17 27.35 2.06 -10.89
N ARG A 18 28.33 1.43 -10.22
CA ARG A 18 29.55 2.10 -9.74
C ARG A 18 30.37 2.70 -10.88
N GLU A 19 30.59 1.93 -11.94
CA GLU A 19 31.38 2.38 -13.08
C GLU A 19 30.74 3.61 -13.75
N ASP A 20 29.41 3.61 -13.91
CA ASP A 20 28.66 4.73 -14.47
C ASP A 20 28.77 5.99 -13.59
N GLU A 21 28.67 5.85 -12.27
CA GLU A 21 28.86 6.97 -11.31
C GLU A 21 30.27 7.57 -11.39
N ASP A 22 31.29 6.73 -11.45
CA ASP A 22 32.68 7.19 -11.60
C ASP A 22 32.88 7.96 -12.93
N LYS A 23 32.22 7.52 -14.01
CA LYS A 23 32.27 8.18 -15.32
C LYS A 23 31.54 9.52 -15.30
N ARG A 24 30.39 9.64 -14.64
CA ARG A 24 29.70 10.95 -14.46
C ARG A 24 30.62 11.96 -13.80
N LYS A 25 31.23 11.59 -12.67
CA LYS A 25 32.11 12.50 -11.91
C LYS A 25 33.36 12.94 -12.69
N ARG A 26 33.96 12.04 -13.47
CA ARG A 26 35.13 12.34 -14.31
C ARG A 26 34.81 13.20 -15.54
N SER A 27 33.54 13.33 -15.90
CA SER A 27 33.08 14.07 -17.08
C SER A 27 32.23 15.29 -16.69
N ARG A 28 32.38 15.78 -15.46
CA ARG A 28 31.70 16.98 -14.96
C ARG A 28 32.08 18.22 -15.79
N PRO A 29 31.12 19.06 -16.22
CA PRO A 29 31.41 20.26 -17.00
C PRO A 29 32.23 21.30 -16.20
N ASN A 30 33.28 21.84 -16.81
CA ASN A 30 34.12 22.92 -16.26
C ASN A 30 33.90 24.23 -17.02
N VAL A 31 32.67 24.73 -16.97
CA VAL A 31 32.23 25.90 -17.76
C VAL A 31 32.24 27.16 -16.90
N SER A 32 32.74 28.30 -17.42
CA SER A 32 32.71 29.60 -16.75
C SER A 32 31.34 30.28 -16.87
N GLU A 33 31.03 31.25 -16.00
CA GLU A 33 29.80 32.04 -16.09
C GLU A 33 29.69 32.82 -17.40
N GLU A 34 30.83 33.33 -17.90
CA GLU A 34 30.91 34.00 -19.21
C GLU A 34 30.52 33.04 -20.35
N THR A 35 31.08 31.83 -20.34
CA THR A 35 30.76 30.81 -21.34
C THR A 35 29.29 30.41 -21.26
N ALA A 36 28.75 30.23 -20.05
CA ALA A 36 27.34 29.93 -19.83
C ALA A 36 26.42 31.03 -20.39
N GLY A 37 26.74 32.31 -20.15
CA GLY A 37 26.01 33.44 -20.74
C GLY A 37 26.06 33.43 -22.27
N SER A 38 27.24 33.20 -22.85
CA SER A 38 27.43 33.11 -24.30
C SER A 38 26.61 31.96 -24.93
N LEU A 39 26.55 30.80 -24.26
CA LEU A 39 25.71 29.68 -24.69
C LEU A 39 24.23 30.08 -24.75
N VAL A 40 23.73 30.80 -23.75
CA VAL A 40 22.32 31.23 -23.73
C VAL A 40 22.01 32.18 -24.89
N THR A 41 22.84 33.20 -25.10
CA THR A 41 22.67 34.15 -26.21
C THR A 41 22.72 33.42 -27.56
N ARG A 42 23.72 32.57 -27.78
CA ARG A 42 23.93 31.88 -29.06
C ARG A 42 22.85 30.84 -29.35
N LEU A 43 22.48 30.02 -28.37
CA LEU A 43 21.61 28.86 -28.58
C LEU A 43 20.13 29.18 -28.43
N PHE A 44 19.78 30.11 -27.56
CA PHE A 44 18.38 30.40 -27.23
C PHE A 44 17.96 31.81 -27.67
N GLY A 45 18.88 32.62 -28.20
CA GLY A 45 18.59 33.97 -28.69
C GLY A 45 18.19 34.94 -27.58
N LYS A 46 18.61 34.68 -26.35
CA LYS A 46 18.28 35.47 -25.16
C LYS A 46 19.50 36.27 -24.71
N GLU A 47 19.41 37.58 -24.75
CA GLU A 47 20.46 38.46 -24.21
C GLU A 47 20.53 38.34 -22.69
N VAL A 48 21.72 38.20 -22.13
CA VAL A 48 21.90 37.89 -20.70
C VAL A 48 22.37 39.12 -19.93
N SER A 49 21.68 39.48 -18.85
CA SER A 49 22.09 40.56 -17.94
C SER A 49 22.91 40.07 -16.75
N SER A 50 22.65 38.85 -16.25
CA SER A 50 23.44 38.24 -15.20
C SER A 50 23.47 36.73 -15.30
N VAL A 51 24.59 36.15 -14.86
CA VAL A 51 24.81 34.72 -14.72
C VAL A 51 25.29 34.47 -13.30
N THR A 52 24.77 33.42 -12.66
CA THR A 52 25.22 33.00 -11.33
C THR A 52 25.32 31.50 -11.32
N ARG A 53 26.50 30.96 -11.01
CA ARG A 53 26.69 29.52 -10.86
C ARG A 53 25.88 29.00 -9.67
N LEU A 54 25.22 27.86 -9.85
CA LEU A 54 24.47 27.14 -8.82
C LEU A 54 25.22 25.86 -8.42
N ASP A 55 25.00 25.44 -7.18
CA ASP A 55 25.56 24.19 -6.67
C ASP A 55 25.02 22.97 -7.45
N SER A 56 25.91 22.00 -7.64
CA SER A 56 25.64 20.79 -8.44
C SER A 56 26.68 19.71 -8.12
N TYR A 57 26.28 18.44 -8.25
CA TYR A 57 27.17 17.28 -8.06
C TYR A 57 27.96 16.97 -9.34
N ASP A 58 27.27 16.43 -10.35
CA ASP A 58 27.92 15.89 -11.56
C ASP A 58 27.72 16.81 -12.78
N ASP A 59 26.70 17.66 -12.76
CA ASP A 59 26.37 18.62 -13.81
C ASP A 59 26.96 20.02 -13.51
N ALA A 60 26.68 20.99 -14.39
CA ALA A 60 26.87 22.41 -14.12
C ALA A 60 25.56 23.19 -14.35
N ASN A 61 25.10 23.85 -13.29
CA ASN A 61 23.85 24.60 -13.27
C ASN A 61 24.14 26.10 -13.12
N PHE A 62 23.40 26.94 -13.83
CA PHE A 62 23.52 28.40 -13.75
C PHE A 62 22.15 29.05 -13.71
N LYS A 63 21.96 30.01 -12.82
CA LYS A 63 20.84 30.96 -12.88
C LYS A 63 21.19 32.04 -13.92
N ILE A 64 20.25 32.29 -14.82
CA ILE A 64 20.38 33.25 -15.92
C ILE A 64 19.26 34.26 -15.81
N VAL A 65 19.59 35.55 -15.88
CA VAL A 65 18.58 36.62 -16.00
C VAL A 65 18.71 37.24 -17.38
N GLU A 66 17.59 37.28 -18.10
CA GLU A 66 17.51 37.87 -19.44
C GLU A 66 17.46 39.41 -19.37
N ALA A 67 18.28 40.05 -20.21
CA ALA A 67 18.29 41.49 -20.36
C ALA A 67 16.96 42.01 -20.95
N GLY A 68 16.49 43.14 -20.43
CA GLY A 68 15.26 43.79 -20.90
C GLY A 68 13.99 43.25 -20.26
N ARG A 69 13.60 42.00 -20.57
CA ARG A 69 12.36 41.40 -20.03
C ARG A 69 12.47 40.98 -18.56
N GLY A 70 13.69 40.74 -18.07
CA GLY A 70 13.92 40.28 -16.71
C GLY A 70 13.46 38.85 -16.43
N GLU A 71 13.18 38.05 -17.46
CA GLU A 71 12.84 36.63 -17.29
C GLU A 71 14.06 35.87 -16.73
N THR A 72 13.81 34.96 -15.79
CA THR A 72 14.86 34.15 -15.17
C THR A 72 14.78 32.71 -15.68
N PHE A 73 15.94 32.09 -15.86
CA PHE A 73 16.10 30.72 -16.34
C PHE A 73 17.15 29.96 -15.55
N THR A 74 17.11 28.64 -15.67
CA THR A 74 18.19 27.74 -15.26
C THR A 74 18.82 27.13 -16.51
N LEU A 75 20.08 27.46 -16.77
CA LEU A 75 20.89 26.75 -17.75
C LEU A 75 21.48 25.50 -17.08
N LYS A 76 21.20 24.32 -17.64
CA LYS A 76 21.75 23.04 -17.18
C LYS A 76 22.63 22.45 -18.27
N ILE A 77 23.88 22.17 -17.91
CA ILE A 77 24.88 21.50 -18.75
C ILE A 77 25.13 20.14 -18.12
N HIS A 78 24.76 19.08 -18.83
CA HIS A 78 24.88 17.71 -18.32
C HIS A 78 26.31 17.19 -18.40
N ASN A 79 26.66 16.31 -17.46
CA ASN A 79 27.92 15.57 -17.48
C ASN A 79 28.12 14.80 -18.80
N GLY A 80 29.38 14.56 -19.17
CA GLY A 80 29.73 13.93 -20.45
C GLY A 80 29.34 12.45 -20.56
N TRP A 81 29.00 11.78 -19.46
CA TRP A 81 28.50 10.41 -19.49
C TRP A 81 27.02 10.37 -19.88
N ASP A 82 26.16 11.08 -19.15
CA ASP A 82 24.72 11.14 -19.48
C ASP A 82 24.48 11.85 -20.83
N SER A 83 25.35 12.79 -21.22
CA SER A 83 25.28 13.46 -22.52
C SER A 83 25.48 12.54 -23.73
N ARG A 84 25.97 11.31 -23.55
CA ARG A 84 26.08 10.32 -24.62
C ARG A 84 24.76 9.67 -24.98
N ASP A 85 23.78 9.75 -24.07
CA ASP A 85 22.45 9.23 -24.25
C ASP A 85 21.48 10.40 -24.49
N GLU A 86 21.40 10.85 -25.75
CA GLU A 86 20.48 11.93 -26.12
C GLU A 86 19.02 11.58 -25.79
N ALA A 87 18.65 10.30 -25.92
CA ALA A 87 17.29 9.83 -25.64
C ALA A 87 16.95 10.00 -24.15
N LEU A 88 17.91 9.77 -23.24
CA LEU A 88 17.76 10.09 -21.83
C LEU A 88 17.46 11.58 -21.60
N ILE A 89 18.25 12.49 -22.17
CA ILE A 89 18.06 13.93 -21.94
C ILE A 89 16.71 14.41 -22.49
N VAL A 90 16.29 13.87 -23.64
CA VAL A 90 14.96 14.09 -24.23
C VAL A 90 13.87 13.56 -23.30
N ALA A 91 14.00 12.35 -22.77
CA ALA A 91 13.04 11.77 -21.84
C ALA A 91 12.91 12.59 -20.54
N LEU A 92 14.01 13.14 -20.01
CA LEU A 92 13.97 14.04 -18.85
C LEU A 92 13.17 15.32 -19.15
N ASN A 93 13.22 15.84 -20.38
CA ASN A 93 12.35 16.95 -20.79
C ASN A 93 10.88 16.51 -20.93
N HIS A 94 10.63 15.30 -21.44
CA HIS A 94 9.28 14.76 -21.58
C HIS A 94 8.58 14.58 -20.23
N VAL A 95 9.28 14.08 -19.19
CA VAL A 95 8.72 13.98 -17.84
C VAL A 95 8.28 15.35 -17.33
N VAL A 96 9.14 16.37 -17.47
CA VAL A 96 8.84 17.74 -17.02
C VAL A 96 7.64 18.32 -17.77
N LEU A 97 7.60 18.18 -19.09
CA LEU A 97 6.46 18.64 -19.88
C LEU A 97 5.16 17.90 -19.50
N TYR A 98 5.24 16.59 -19.31
CA TYR A 98 4.10 15.75 -18.97
C TYR A 98 3.46 16.14 -17.63
N VAL A 99 4.26 16.37 -16.59
CA VAL A 99 3.74 16.82 -15.29
C VAL A 99 3.33 18.29 -15.32
N SER A 100 4.01 19.13 -16.09
CA SER A 100 3.61 20.53 -16.30
C SER A 100 2.22 20.63 -16.93
N ASP A 101 1.91 19.79 -17.92
CA ASP A 101 0.61 19.75 -18.59
C ASP A 101 -0.54 19.30 -17.65
N ARG A 102 -0.19 18.74 -16.48
CA ARG A 102 -1.12 18.31 -15.43
C ARG A 102 -1.21 19.28 -14.26
N GLY A 103 -0.66 20.48 -14.42
CA GLY A 103 -0.78 21.57 -13.45
C GLY A 103 0.29 21.58 -12.37
N PHE A 104 1.34 20.77 -12.47
CA PHE A 104 2.49 20.88 -11.57
C PHE A 104 3.39 22.04 -12.00
N VAL A 105 3.81 22.88 -11.06
CA VAL A 105 4.81 23.91 -11.33
C VAL A 105 6.18 23.27 -11.31
N VAL A 106 6.81 23.20 -12.48
CA VAL A 106 8.10 22.56 -12.73
C VAL A 106 8.93 23.40 -13.69
N PRO A 107 10.26 23.21 -13.77
CA PRO A 107 11.12 24.04 -14.60
C PRO A 107 10.99 23.65 -16.09
N ALA A 108 9.93 24.15 -16.74
CA ALA A 108 9.57 23.78 -18.12
C ALA A 108 10.70 24.11 -19.12
N PRO A 109 11.02 23.19 -20.05
CA PRO A 109 12.14 23.39 -20.98
C PRO A 109 11.83 24.46 -22.04
N VAL A 110 12.86 25.21 -22.40
CA VAL A 110 12.83 26.29 -23.38
C VAL A 110 13.47 25.80 -24.67
N ARG A 111 12.83 26.08 -25.81
CA ARG A 111 13.38 25.72 -27.12
C ARG A 111 14.56 26.62 -27.48
N ALA A 112 15.62 26.02 -28.00
CA ALA A 112 16.69 26.71 -28.69
C ALA A 112 16.16 27.39 -29.97
N SER A 113 16.92 28.33 -30.53
CA SER A 113 16.59 29.05 -31.77
C SER A 113 16.35 28.11 -32.97
N GLY A 114 16.96 26.91 -32.96
CA GLY A 114 16.72 25.85 -33.96
C GLY A 114 15.49 24.97 -33.70
N GLY A 115 14.71 25.24 -32.65
CA GLY A 115 13.48 24.52 -32.30
C GLY A 115 13.66 23.30 -31.38
N SER A 116 14.88 22.77 -31.22
CA SER A 116 15.19 21.67 -30.29
C SER A 116 15.09 22.10 -28.82
N LEU A 117 14.75 21.17 -27.92
CA LEU A 117 14.77 21.37 -26.46
C LEU A 117 16.13 21.06 -25.83
N VAL A 118 17.04 20.47 -26.61
CA VAL A 118 18.40 20.11 -26.19
C VAL A 118 19.36 20.52 -27.30
N SER A 119 20.48 21.14 -26.93
CA SER A 119 21.62 21.37 -27.81
C SER A 119 22.80 20.54 -27.34
N THR A 120 23.74 20.23 -28.23
CA THR A 120 24.98 19.52 -27.89
C THR A 120 26.17 20.40 -28.23
N GLU A 121 27.08 20.58 -27.28
CA GLU A 121 28.18 21.54 -27.38
C GLU A 121 29.50 20.91 -26.96
N MET A 122 30.57 21.18 -27.70
CA MET A 122 31.92 20.79 -27.30
C MET A 122 32.39 21.72 -26.19
N LEU A 123 32.47 21.22 -24.95
CA LEU A 123 32.75 22.02 -23.77
C LEU A 123 33.82 21.37 -22.89
N PRO A 124 34.60 22.18 -22.15
CA PRO A 124 35.61 21.68 -21.24
C PRO A 124 34.98 20.87 -20.11
N VAL A 125 35.59 19.74 -19.77
CA VAL A 125 35.26 18.92 -18.60
C VAL A 125 36.40 18.96 -17.60
N ALA A 126 36.09 18.77 -16.32
CA ALA A 126 37.10 18.72 -15.29
C ALA A 126 38.08 17.56 -15.57
N SER A 127 39.39 17.86 -15.71
CA SER A 127 40.39 16.80 -15.76
C SER A 127 40.50 16.16 -14.38
N ALA A 128 40.59 14.83 -14.32
CA ALA A 128 40.73 14.09 -13.06
C ALA A 128 42.02 14.44 -12.25
N ALA A 129 42.85 15.37 -12.75
CA ALA A 129 44.12 15.80 -12.15
C ALA A 129 44.12 17.28 -11.68
N GLY A 130 42.99 17.99 -11.72
CA GLY A 130 42.92 19.43 -11.49
C GLY A 130 43.02 19.96 -10.05
N ALA A 131 43.36 19.15 -9.05
CA ALA A 131 43.51 19.61 -7.66
C ALA A 131 44.96 19.94 -7.25
N ALA A 132 45.96 19.69 -8.10
CA ALA A 132 47.35 20.08 -7.85
C ALA A 132 47.95 20.65 -9.14
N GLY A 133 48.24 21.96 -9.14
CA GLY A 133 48.69 22.72 -10.31
C GLY A 133 49.77 22.03 -11.14
N GLY A 134 49.43 21.71 -12.37
CA GLY A 134 50.34 21.22 -13.40
C GLY A 134 49.59 21.09 -14.72
N GLY A 135 50.12 21.70 -15.79
CA GLY A 135 49.52 21.83 -17.13
C GLY A 135 49.10 20.52 -17.81
N GLY A 136 47.96 19.97 -17.42
CA GLY A 136 47.23 18.94 -18.16
C GLY A 136 46.41 19.57 -19.29
N GLU A 137 46.36 18.91 -20.45
CA GLU A 137 45.53 19.31 -21.59
C GLU A 137 44.06 19.52 -21.16
N GLU A 138 43.45 20.63 -21.58
CA GLU A 138 42.02 20.89 -21.40
C GLU A 138 41.22 19.88 -22.21
N LYS A 139 40.74 18.83 -21.54
CA LYS A 139 39.86 17.84 -22.14
C LYS A 139 38.49 18.47 -22.38
N SER A 140 37.99 18.40 -23.61
CA SER A 140 36.62 18.76 -23.97
C SER A 140 35.82 17.53 -24.39
N GLU A 141 34.54 17.52 -24.08
CA GLU A 141 33.59 16.48 -24.50
C GLU A 141 32.33 17.12 -25.09
N MET A 142 31.55 16.35 -25.86
CA MET A 142 30.24 16.78 -26.34
C MET A 142 29.23 16.69 -25.19
N LEU A 143 28.76 17.84 -24.70
CA LEU A 143 27.87 17.95 -23.55
C LEU A 143 26.48 18.42 -23.98
N SER A 144 25.44 17.84 -23.38
CA SER A 144 24.06 18.26 -23.58
C SER A 144 23.75 19.51 -22.77
N VAL A 145 23.19 20.51 -23.43
CA VAL A 145 22.84 21.82 -22.89
C VAL A 145 21.34 22.03 -23.03
N ARG A 146 20.67 22.38 -21.94
CA ARG A 146 19.24 22.73 -21.94
C ARG A 146 18.98 23.96 -21.09
N LEU A 147 17.99 24.75 -21.50
CA LEU A 147 17.52 25.92 -20.77
C LEU A 147 16.13 25.63 -20.21
N LEU A 148 15.93 25.89 -18.92
CA LEU A 148 14.68 25.64 -18.22
C LEU A 148 14.13 26.96 -17.67
N LYS A 149 12.81 27.12 -17.63
CA LYS A 149 12.17 28.24 -16.93
C LYS A 149 12.49 28.17 -15.44
N TRP A 150 12.74 29.34 -14.85
CA TRP A 150 12.90 29.45 -13.40
C TRP A 150 11.56 29.25 -12.69
N VAL A 151 11.59 28.53 -11.57
CA VAL A 151 10.44 28.36 -10.68
C VAL A 151 10.65 29.31 -9.49
N GLU A 152 9.75 30.27 -9.34
CA GLU A 152 9.84 31.28 -8.28
C GLU A 152 9.36 30.74 -6.93
N GLY A 153 10.08 31.12 -5.87
CA GLY A 153 9.68 30.84 -4.49
C GLY A 153 10.86 30.45 -3.59
N PRO A 154 10.67 30.48 -2.27
CA PRO A 154 11.65 29.99 -1.32
C PRO A 154 11.83 28.46 -1.39
N ILE A 155 13.07 27.99 -1.22
CA ILE A 155 13.42 26.57 -1.16
C ILE A 155 13.09 26.05 0.25
N MET A 156 12.47 24.86 0.34
CA MET A 156 12.02 24.28 1.62
C MET A 156 13.16 24.12 2.64
N LYS A 157 14.33 23.65 2.21
CA LYS A 157 15.52 23.47 3.06
C LYS A 157 15.87 24.70 3.90
N ASP A 158 15.74 25.89 3.32
CA ASP A 158 16.12 27.17 3.95
C ASP A 158 14.91 27.90 4.57
N SER A 159 13.77 27.22 4.66
CA SER A 159 12.49 27.80 5.04
C SER A 159 11.93 27.26 6.36
N LYS A 160 10.92 27.94 6.89
CA LYS A 160 10.13 27.40 7.99
C LYS A 160 9.23 26.29 7.46
N VAL A 161 9.26 25.14 8.12
CA VAL A 161 8.41 24.00 7.77
C VAL A 161 7.51 23.67 8.97
N SER A 162 6.20 23.67 8.75
CA SER A 162 5.21 23.24 9.75
C SER A 162 4.84 21.76 9.56
N PRO A 163 4.26 21.10 10.57
CA PRO A 163 3.71 19.75 10.43
C PRO A 163 2.71 19.63 9.27
N GLU A 164 1.83 20.61 9.12
CA GLU A 164 0.81 20.66 8.08
C GLU A 164 1.44 20.79 6.69
N LEU A 165 2.46 21.64 6.55
CA LEU A 165 3.21 21.75 5.30
C LEU A 165 3.93 20.44 4.95
N MET A 166 4.49 19.74 5.94
CA MET A 166 5.13 18.44 5.72
C MET A 166 4.15 17.39 5.19
N GLU A 167 2.94 17.35 5.72
CA GLU A 167 1.87 16.50 5.17
C GLU A 167 1.45 16.92 3.77
N LYS A 168 1.25 18.22 3.53
CA LYS A 168 0.91 18.74 2.20
C LYS A 168 2.00 18.40 1.18
N THR A 169 3.26 18.38 1.61
CA THR A 169 4.42 17.97 0.80
C THR A 169 4.33 16.50 0.41
N GLY A 170 4.02 15.62 1.37
CA GLY A 170 3.74 14.22 1.08
C GLY A 170 2.58 14.04 0.10
N ALA A 171 1.47 14.76 0.31
CA ALA A 171 0.31 14.71 -0.58
C ALA A 171 0.64 15.23 -1.99
N TYR A 172 1.49 16.26 -2.11
CA TYR A 172 1.98 16.77 -3.40
C TYR A 172 2.76 15.69 -4.16
N LEU A 173 3.69 15.00 -3.49
CA LEU A 173 4.40 13.86 -4.08
C LEU A 173 3.43 12.73 -4.48
N GLY A 174 2.45 12.42 -3.63
CA GLY A 174 1.43 11.42 -3.92
C GLY A 174 0.64 11.74 -5.19
N ARG A 175 0.22 13.00 -5.38
CA ARG A 175 -0.46 13.45 -6.61
C ARG A 175 0.44 13.33 -7.83
N MET A 176 1.70 13.75 -7.73
CA MET A 176 2.66 13.63 -8.83
C MET A 176 2.86 12.17 -9.22
N GLN A 177 2.99 11.28 -8.24
CA GLN A 177 3.17 9.86 -8.50
C GLN A 177 1.92 9.20 -9.11
N VAL A 178 0.71 9.64 -8.78
CA VAL A 178 -0.51 9.18 -9.47
C VAL A 178 -0.48 9.54 -10.96
N GLU A 179 0.01 10.72 -11.31
CA GLU A 179 0.15 11.12 -12.70
C GLU A 179 1.27 10.37 -13.44
N LEU A 180 2.43 10.19 -12.77
CA LEU A 180 3.59 9.50 -13.33
C LEU A 180 3.35 8.00 -13.56
N ASP A 181 2.40 7.37 -12.86
CA ASP A 181 1.98 5.99 -13.15
C ASP A 181 1.50 5.80 -14.61
N ASN A 182 1.01 6.88 -15.23
CA ASN A 182 0.53 6.87 -16.61
C ASN A 182 1.60 7.37 -17.61
N PHE A 183 2.82 7.64 -17.15
CA PHE A 183 3.94 8.06 -17.99
C PHE A 183 4.95 6.92 -18.15
N TYR A 184 5.36 6.67 -19.39
CA TYR A 184 6.41 5.70 -19.70
C TYR A 184 7.34 6.23 -20.77
N ASP A 185 8.64 6.15 -20.50
CA ASP A 185 9.70 6.34 -21.49
C ASP A 185 10.81 5.33 -21.20
N LYS A 186 11.11 4.46 -22.16
CA LYS A 186 12.13 3.42 -22.02
C LYS A 186 13.53 4.01 -21.75
N SER A 187 13.78 5.26 -22.13
CA SER A 187 15.06 5.93 -21.93
C SER A 187 15.29 6.28 -20.44
N LEU A 188 14.24 6.19 -19.62
CA LEU A 188 14.32 6.30 -18.16
C LEU A 188 14.61 4.95 -17.48
N LEU A 189 14.69 3.84 -18.23
CA LEU A 189 15.21 2.56 -17.72
C LEU A 189 16.74 2.61 -17.60
N ARG A 190 17.23 3.51 -16.75
CA ARG A 190 18.65 3.79 -16.53
C ARG A 190 19.16 3.15 -15.25
N GLY A 191 20.47 2.92 -15.22
CA GLY A 191 21.22 2.58 -14.03
C GLY A 191 21.95 3.82 -13.49
N HIS A 192 21.71 4.16 -12.22
CA HIS A 192 22.54 5.10 -11.49
C HIS A 192 22.58 4.73 -10.01
N THR A 193 23.68 5.05 -9.34
CA THR A 193 23.96 4.63 -7.96
C THR A 193 23.04 5.30 -6.93
N TRP A 194 22.40 6.41 -7.29
CA TRP A 194 21.45 7.12 -6.43
C TRP A 194 20.05 6.49 -6.40
N ASP A 195 19.72 5.61 -7.34
CA ASP A 195 18.51 4.79 -7.31
C ASP A 195 18.63 3.71 -6.22
N LEU A 196 17.69 3.70 -5.27
CA LEU A 196 17.73 2.77 -4.14
C LEU A 196 17.69 1.30 -4.56
N LYS A 197 17.19 0.98 -5.76
CA LYS A 197 17.28 -0.39 -6.32
C LYS A 197 18.72 -0.88 -6.46
N ASN A 198 19.70 0.03 -6.47
CA ASN A 198 21.13 -0.23 -6.62
C ASN A 198 21.90 -0.01 -5.31
N THR A 199 21.25 0.00 -4.14
CA THR A 199 21.90 0.28 -2.84
C THR A 199 23.14 -0.60 -2.59
N GLY A 200 23.16 -1.85 -3.03
CA GLY A 200 24.34 -2.71 -2.87
C GLY A 200 25.60 -2.19 -3.57
N ALA A 201 25.46 -1.35 -4.60
CA ALA A 201 26.58 -0.67 -5.26
C ALA A 201 27.39 0.22 -4.28
N LEU A 202 26.77 0.69 -3.20
CA LEU A 202 27.41 1.51 -2.17
C LEU A 202 28.60 0.80 -1.49
N SER A 203 28.65 -0.55 -1.48
CA SER A 203 29.79 -1.29 -0.92
C SER A 203 31.14 -0.87 -1.51
N GLY A 204 31.17 -0.42 -2.77
CA GLY A 204 32.41 0.06 -3.41
C GLY A 204 32.89 1.42 -2.89
N TYR A 205 32.03 2.15 -2.19
CA TYR A 205 32.25 3.51 -1.73
C TYR A 205 32.35 3.65 -0.20
N THR A 206 31.99 2.64 0.59
CA THR A 206 32.05 2.72 2.08
C THR A 206 33.46 3.00 2.60
N LYS A 207 34.50 2.57 1.88
CA LYS A 207 35.92 2.89 2.15
C LYS A 207 36.22 4.39 2.23
N TYR A 208 35.40 5.24 1.61
CA TYR A 208 35.56 6.69 1.63
C TYR A 208 34.99 7.35 2.90
N VAL A 209 34.12 6.64 3.65
CA VAL A 209 33.63 7.05 4.96
C VAL A 209 34.75 6.83 5.98
N GLN A 210 35.35 7.92 6.47
CA GLN A 210 36.53 7.85 7.34
C GLN A 210 36.23 7.32 8.74
N ASP A 211 35.06 7.69 9.28
CA ASP A 211 34.60 7.26 10.59
C ASP A 211 34.22 5.76 10.54
N PRO A 212 34.88 4.90 11.33
CA PRO A 212 34.62 3.46 11.34
C PRO A 212 33.20 3.09 11.77
N ALA A 213 32.59 3.83 12.70
CA ALA A 213 31.24 3.56 13.17
C ALA A 213 30.21 3.89 12.09
N ARG A 214 30.35 5.04 11.42
CA ARG A 214 29.49 5.43 10.29
C ARG A 214 29.67 4.49 9.10
N ARG A 215 30.89 4.01 8.85
CA ARG A 215 31.16 2.99 7.83
C ARG A 215 30.42 1.68 8.14
N ALA A 216 30.56 1.17 9.36
CA ALA A 216 29.89 -0.05 9.80
C ALA A 216 28.36 0.10 9.71
N LEU A 217 27.84 1.28 10.03
CA LEU A 217 26.41 1.59 9.89
C LEU A 217 25.95 1.46 8.44
N ALA A 218 26.63 2.10 7.48
CA ALA A 218 26.32 1.97 6.06
C ALA A 218 26.42 0.53 5.56
N GLU A 219 27.44 -0.21 5.98
CA GLU A 219 27.63 -1.63 5.61
C GLU A 219 26.50 -2.51 6.15
N SER A 220 26.04 -2.28 7.38
CA SER A 220 24.91 -3.01 7.96
C SER A 220 23.59 -2.76 7.23
N VAL A 221 23.35 -1.53 6.75
CA VAL A 221 22.17 -1.18 5.95
C VAL A 221 22.22 -1.86 4.58
N ILE A 222 23.39 -1.90 3.95
CA ILE A 222 23.57 -2.60 2.67
C ILE A 222 23.29 -4.10 2.82
N GLU A 223 23.75 -4.71 3.90
CA GLU A 223 23.48 -6.12 4.19
C GLU A 223 21.99 -6.39 4.43
N ALA A 224 21.33 -5.54 5.22
CA ALA A 224 19.88 -5.62 5.42
C ALA A 224 19.11 -5.46 4.11
N PHE A 225 19.52 -4.53 3.23
CA PHE A 225 18.94 -4.36 1.90
C PHE A 225 19.03 -5.65 1.07
N ARG A 226 20.21 -6.28 1.02
CA ARG A 226 20.41 -7.52 0.25
C ARG A 226 19.61 -8.69 0.79
N SER A 227 19.60 -8.85 2.11
CA SER A 227 18.95 -9.99 2.77
C SER A 227 17.43 -9.88 2.88
N THR A 228 16.87 -8.65 2.91
CA THR A 228 15.42 -8.43 3.16
C THR A 228 14.69 -7.81 1.98
N VAL A 229 15.22 -6.73 1.39
CA VAL A 229 14.52 -5.97 0.34
C VAL A 229 14.59 -6.74 -0.97
N LEU A 230 15.78 -7.16 -1.39
CA LEU A 230 15.96 -7.83 -2.69
C LEU A 230 15.17 -9.14 -2.79
N THR A 231 15.02 -9.88 -1.68
CA THR A 231 14.29 -11.16 -1.64
C THR A 231 12.79 -11.03 -1.93
N THR A 232 12.21 -9.83 -1.80
CA THR A 232 10.78 -9.59 -2.04
C THR A 232 10.51 -8.42 -2.98
N SER A 233 11.55 -7.76 -3.49
CA SER A 233 11.46 -6.60 -4.39
C SER A 233 10.73 -6.86 -5.71
N ALA A 234 10.62 -8.13 -6.13
CA ALA A 234 9.79 -8.53 -7.28
C ALA A 234 8.30 -8.19 -7.11
N LEU A 235 7.84 -7.97 -5.87
CA LEU A 235 6.46 -7.57 -5.54
C LEU A 235 6.26 -6.05 -5.52
N PHE A 236 7.31 -5.25 -5.75
CA PHE A 236 7.21 -3.79 -5.72
C PHE A 236 6.66 -3.25 -7.04
N ARG A 237 5.89 -2.16 -6.97
CA ARG A 237 5.45 -1.48 -8.20
C ARG A 237 6.62 -0.78 -8.84
N HIS A 238 6.68 -0.88 -10.15
CA HIS A 238 7.62 -0.14 -10.97
C HIS A 238 6.87 0.99 -11.68
N GLY A 239 7.54 2.13 -11.85
CA GLY A 239 7.00 3.28 -12.55
C GLY A 239 8.06 4.37 -12.65
N VAL A 240 7.74 5.45 -13.36
CA VAL A 240 8.59 6.63 -13.37
C VAL A 240 8.44 7.36 -12.04
N VAL A 241 9.58 7.72 -11.45
CA VAL A 241 9.69 8.47 -10.19
C VAL A 241 10.53 9.73 -10.43
N HIS A 242 10.41 10.73 -9.56
CA HIS A 242 11.27 11.91 -9.58
C HIS A 242 12.73 11.54 -9.32
N GLY A 243 12.97 10.59 -8.42
CA GLY A 243 14.29 10.03 -8.11
C GLY A 243 15.14 10.87 -7.16
N ASP A 244 14.70 12.06 -6.80
CA ASP A 244 15.40 12.99 -5.90
C ASP A 244 14.46 14.02 -5.24
N PHE A 245 13.28 13.57 -4.80
CA PHE A 245 12.32 14.45 -4.13
C PHE A 245 12.79 14.78 -2.71
N ASN A 246 13.52 15.89 -2.55
CA ASN A 246 14.11 16.33 -1.29
C ASN A 246 13.85 17.82 -1.01
N ASP A 247 14.17 18.26 0.21
CA ASP A 247 13.92 19.61 0.71
C ASP A 247 14.68 20.73 -0.05
N ALA A 248 15.77 20.42 -0.75
CA ALA A 248 16.47 21.36 -1.62
C ALA A 248 15.80 21.50 -3.01
N ASN A 249 14.95 20.55 -3.40
CA ASN A 249 14.26 20.49 -4.69
C ASN A 249 12.77 20.89 -4.60
N ILE A 250 12.28 21.26 -3.42
CA ILE A 250 10.91 21.69 -3.19
C ILE A 250 10.85 23.21 -3.05
N ILE A 251 10.02 23.83 -3.87
CA ILE A 251 9.74 25.26 -3.83
C ILE A 251 8.42 25.49 -3.11
N LEU A 252 8.41 26.40 -2.15
CA LEU A 252 7.26 26.75 -1.33
C LEU A 252 6.59 28.03 -1.82
N THR A 253 5.34 28.22 -1.42
CA THR A 253 4.68 29.53 -1.54
C THR A 253 5.35 30.55 -0.60
N PRO A 254 5.30 31.87 -0.92
CA PRO A 254 5.95 32.90 -0.09
C PRO A 254 5.49 32.96 1.37
N ASP A 255 4.30 32.45 1.68
CA ASP A 255 3.72 32.37 3.03
C ASP A 255 4.10 31.06 3.77
N PHE A 256 4.86 30.18 3.12
CA PHE A 256 5.29 28.87 3.63
C PHE A 256 4.12 27.94 4.02
N GLN A 257 2.96 28.08 3.38
CA GLN A 257 1.78 27.26 3.68
C GLN A 257 1.58 26.08 2.71
N GLU A 258 2.14 26.15 1.51
CA GLU A 258 1.95 25.18 0.44
C GLU A 258 3.25 24.88 -0.31
N VAL A 259 3.27 23.71 -0.98
CA VAL A 259 4.27 23.43 -2.02
C VAL A 259 3.84 24.16 -3.29
N ALA A 260 4.66 25.10 -3.74
CA ALA A 260 4.43 25.84 -4.98
C ALA A 260 4.88 25.04 -6.20
N GLY A 261 5.99 24.31 -6.11
CA GLY A 261 6.57 23.59 -7.23
C GLY A 261 7.71 22.67 -6.84
N VAL A 262 8.19 21.89 -7.81
CA VAL A 262 9.31 20.96 -7.64
C VAL A 262 10.27 21.10 -8.81
N ILE A 263 11.57 21.03 -8.50
CA ILE A 263 12.66 21.20 -9.46
C ILE A 263 13.57 19.97 -9.50
N ASP A 264 14.43 19.94 -10.51
CA ASP A 264 15.47 18.94 -10.72
C ASP A 264 15.03 17.48 -10.95
N PHE A 265 14.45 17.24 -12.13
CA PHE A 265 14.15 15.90 -12.64
C PHE A 265 15.39 15.18 -13.23
N GLY A 266 16.61 15.54 -12.84
CA GLY A 266 17.84 14.96 -13.39
C GLY A 266 18.03 13.47 -13.06
N ASP A 267 17.47 13.05 -11.93
CA ASP A 267 17.52 11.67 -11.42
C ASP A 267 16.23 10.87 -11.71
N ALA A 268 15.32 11.42 -12.53
CA ALA A 268 14.11 10.71 -12.90
C ALA A 268 14.46 9.38 -13.59
N ALA A 269 13.79 8.32 -13.15
CA ALA A 269 14.06 6.96 -13.59
C ALA A 269 12.79 6.10 -13.51
N HIS A 270 12.74 5.07 -14.34
CA HIS A 270 11.75 4.00 -14.19
C HIS A 270 12.30 2.94 -13.21
N THR A 271 11.79 2.95 -11.97
CA THR A 271 12.27 2.14 -10.84
C THR A 271 11.12 1.83 -9.87
N TRP A 272 11.41 1.36 -8.65
CA TRP A 272 10.41 1.12 -7.63
C TRP A 272 9.74 2.42 -7.19
N VAL A 273 8.42 2.47 -7.27
CA VAL A 273 7.63 3.65 -6.89
C VAL A 273 7.84 4.03 -5.42
N VAL A 274 8.06 3.05 -4.54
CA VAL A 274 8.36 3.28 -3.13
C VAL A 274 9.68 4.05 -2.90
N ASN A 275 10.58 4.11 -3.89
CA ASN A 275 11.84 4.83 -3.73
C ASN A 275 11.62 6.33 -3.51
N ASP A 276 10.68 6.95 -4.22
CA ASP A 276 10.42 8.39 -4.09
C ASP A 276 9.91 8.77 -2.69
N VAL A 277 9.01 7.97 -2.12
CA VAL A 277 8.54 8.21 -0.75
C VAL A 277 9.64 7.93 0.28
N ALA A 278 10.47 6.90 0.08
CA ALA A 278 11.59 6.63 0.97
C ALA A 278 12.64 7.74 0.93
N ILE A 279 12.91 8.30 -0.26
CA ILE A 279 13.78 9.46 -0.44
C ILE A 279 13.21 10.67 0.28
N ALA A 280 11.94 11.01 0.01
CA ALA A 280 11.28 12.16 0.62
C ALA A 280 11.24 12.04 2.16
N MET A 281 10.96 10.85 2.69
CA MET A 281 10.98 10.59 4.13
C MET A 281 12.39 10.75 4.72
N ALA A 282 13.43 10.27 4.05
CA ALA A 282 14.81 10.47 4.51
C ALA A 282 15.17 11.95 4.64
N TYR A 283 14.75 12.80 3.71
CA TYR A 283 14.98 14.25 3.81
C TYR A 283 14.01 14.96 4.74
N ALA A 284 12.80 14.44 4.97
CA ALA A 284 11.92 14.93 6.03
C ALA A 284 12.59 14.77 7.41
N MET A 285 13.36 13.70 7.64
CA MET A 285 14.17 13.50 8.85
C MET A 285 15.30 14.53 9.02
N LEU A 286 15.72 15.18 7.92
CA LEU A 286 16.77 16.21 7.91
C LEU A 286 16.20 17.64 7.83
N SER A 287 14.89 17.76 7.65
CA SER A 287 14.22 19.04 7.40
C SER A 287 14.32 20.00 8.59
N PRO A 288 14.11 21.31 8.36
CA PRO A 288 14.02 22.29 9.45
C PRO A 288 12.99 21.94 10.52
N LEU A 289 11.90 21.23 10.16
CA LEU A 289 10.91 20.74 11.11
C LEU A 289 11.52 19.70 12.07
N ALA A 290 12.20 18.69 11.52
CA ALA A 290 12.84 17.63 12.30
C ALA A 290 13.92 18.17 13.24
N VAL A 291 14.75 19.09 12.73
CA VAL A 291 15.80 19.75 13.53
C VAL A 291 15.18 20.56 14.67
N LYS A 292 14.11 21.33 14.39
CA LYS A 292 13.44 22.17 15.39
C LYS A 292 12.69 21.34 16.44
N SER A 293 12.02 20.27 16.04
CA SER A 293 11.27 19.40 16.96
C SER A 293 12.16 18.46 17.76
N GLY A 294 13.35 18.15 17.26
CA GLY A 294 14.18 17.07 17.79
C GLY A 294 13.59 15.67 17.52
N ASP A 295 12.62 15.57 16.61
CA ASP A 295 11.90 14.33 16.29
C ASP A 295 11.86 14.06 14.77
N PRO A 296 12.96 13.55 14.20
CA PRO A 296 13.05 13.19 12.78
C PRO A 296 12.06 12.11 12.35
N ILE A 297 11.79 11.13 13.23
CA ILE A 297 10.96 9.96 12.90
C ILE A 297 9.51 10.37 12.70
N THR A 298 9.00 11.29 13.52
CA THR A 298 7.67 11.89 13.34
C THR A 298 7.60 12.80 12.11
N ALA A 299 8.65 13.56 11.79
CA ALA A 299 8.68 14.36 10.56
C ALA A 299 8.52 13.48 9.31
N ALA A 300 9.21 12.33 9.25
CA ALA A 300 9.02 11.34 8.19
C ALA A 300 7.60 10.75 8.18
N ALA A 301 7.02 10.47 9.36
CA ALA A 301 5.66 9.96 9.49
C ALA A 301 4.60 10.94 8.94
N LEU A 302 4.77 12.25 9.16
CA LEU A 302 3.89 13.29 8.62
C LEU A 302 3.93 13.31 7.09
N LEU A 303 5.13 13.26 6.49
CA LEU A 303 5.25 13.17 5.04
C LEU A 303 4.59 11.90 4.49
N LEU A 304 4.83 10.74 5.13
CA LEU A 304 4.22 9.47 4.76
C LEU A 304 2.69 9.52 4.86
N ARG A 305 2.13 10.14 5.90
CA ARG A 305 0.69 10.37 6.05
C ARG A 305 0.14 11.17 4.88
N GLY A 306 0.80 12.27 4.53
CA GLY A 306 0.47 13.07 3.36
C GLY A 306 0.43 12.26 2.07
N PHE A 307 1.50 11.52 1.78
CA PHE A 307 1.60 10.69 0.58
C PHE A 307 0.48 9.64 0.54
N SER A 308 0.29 8.94 1.66
CA SER A 308 -0.67 7.84 1.78
C SER A 308 -2.12 8.31 1.72
N SER A 309 -2.39 9.60 1.99
CA SER A 309 -3.72 10.18 1.80
C SER A 309 -4.14 10.27 0.33
N VAL A 310 -3.17 10.24 -0.59
CA VAL A 310 -3.39 10.30 -2.04
C VAL A 310 -3.12 8.96 -2.71
N LYS A 311 -2.03 8.28 -2.32
CA LYS A 311 -1.59 7.03 -2.94
C LYS A 311 -1.12 6.03 -1.90
N ALA A 312 -1.84 4.92 -1.78
CA ALA A 312 -1.48 3.85 -0.85
C ALA A 312 -0.21 3.10 -1.31
N LEU A 313 0.65 2.76 -0.35
CA LEU A 313 1.76 1.81 -0.54
C LEU A 313 1.25 0.37 -0.55
N LEU A 314 1.89 -0.51 -1.32
CA LEU A 314 1.61 -1.94 -1.25
C LEU A 314 2.15 -2.52 0.06
N PRO A 315 1.55 -3.59 0.61
CA PRO A 315 2.06 -4.27 1.80
C PRO A 315 3.53 -4.72 1.69
N ALA A 316 3.96 -5.11 0.50
CA ALA A 316 5.36 -5.48 0.25
C ALA A 316 6.28 -4.26 0.32
N GLU A 317 5.85 -3.11 -0.20
CA GLU A 317 6.61 -1.85 -0.18
C GLU A 317 6.69 -1.28 1.25
N SER A 318 5.55 -1.24 1.95
CA SER A 318 5.45 -0.66 3.29
C SER A 318 6.29 -1.41 4.32
N ARG A 319 6.39 -2.74 4.20
CA ARG A 319 7.23 -3.59 5.07
C ARG A 319 8.70 -3.18 5.04
N HIS A 320 9.19 -2.71 3.90
CA HIS A 320 10.61 -2.40 3.67
C HIS A 320 10.92 -0.91 3.77
N LEU A 321 9.94 -0.08 4.07
CA LEU A 321 10.07 1.38 4.06
C LEU A 321 11.17 1.87 5.00
N ARG A 322 11.31 1.29 6.20
CA ARG A 322 12.39 1.64 7.16
C ARG A 322 13.77 1.36 6.57
N VAL A 323 13.94 0.20 5.94
CA VAL A 323 15.22 -0.18 5.31
C VAL A 323 15.51 0.75 4.13
N LEU A 324 14.52 1.05 3.28
CA LEU A 324 14.70 1.95 2.13
C LEU A 324 15.05 3.39 2.54
N VAL A 325 14.43 3.92 3.60
CA VAL A 325 14.78 5.24 4.17
C VAL A 325 16.22 5.22 4.68
N ALA A 326 16.61 4.17 5.40
CA ALA A 326 18.00 3.98 5.84
C ALA A 326 18.97 3.88 4.66
N CYS A 327 18.59 3.19 3.57
CA CYS A 327 19.39 3.09 2.34
C CYS A 327 19.65 4.48 1.76
N ARG A 328 18.66 5.37 1.72
CA ARG A 328 18.86 6.74 1.21
C ARG A 328 19.79 7.56 2.10
N LEU A 329 19.64 7.48 3.43
CA LEU A 329 20.54 8.18 4.36
C LEU A 329 21.98 7.68 4.22
N ALA A 330 22.17 6.35 4.14
CA ALA A 330 23.48 5.74 3.90
C ALA A 330 24.07 6.12 2.54
N ALA A 331 23.26 6.17 1.47
CA ALA A 331 23.68 6.61 0.15
C ALA A 331 24.17 8.06 0.17
N SER A 332 23.38 8.97 0.77
CA SER A 332 23.71 10.39 0.90
C SER A 332 25.03 10.61 1.64
N GLY A 333 25.22 9.94 2.79
CA GLY A 333 26.45 10.03 3.56
C GLY A 333 27.67 9.43 2.84
N THR A 334 27.50 8.28 2.19
CA THR A 334 28.59 7.51 1.57
C THR A 334 29.04 8.14 0.25
N LEU A 335 28.11 8.43 -0.66
CA LEU A 335 28.42 9.09 -1.94
C LEU A 335 28.83 10.55 -1.72
N GLY A 336 28.34 11.20 -0.67
CA GLY A 336 28.82 12.50 -0.22
C GLY A 336 30.29 12.45 0.24
N ALA A 337 30.69 11.43 1.02
CA ALA A 337 32.09 11.23 1.40
C ALA A 337 33.00 10.98 0.19
N TYR A 338 32.57 10.13 -0.75
CA TYR A 338 33.27 9.91 -2.00
C TYR A 338 33.44 11.19 -2.83
N SER A 339 32.36 11.94 -3.02
CA SER A 339 32.37 13.18 -3.80
C SER A 339 33.30 14.25 -3.19
N ARG A 340 33.40 14.32 -1.86
CA ARG A 340 34.33 15.23 -1.16
C ARG A 340 35.79 14.89 -1.42
N GLN A 341 36.13 13.61 -1.47
CA GLN A 341 37.51 13.22 -1.77
C GLN A 341 37.93 13.63 -3.18
N LEU A 342 36.99 13.58 -4.13
CA LEU A 342 37.26 14.02 -5.51
C LEU A 342 37.29 15.54 -5.64
N ASN A 343 36.46 16.27 -4.88
CA ASN A 343 36.38 17.73 -4.93
C ASN A 343 36.38 18.35 -3.51
N PRO A 344 37.55 18.46 -2.85
CA PRO A 344 37.64 18.92 -1.46
C PRO A 344 37.17 20.35 -1.22
N THR A 345 37.13 21.18 -2.27
CA THR A 345 36.76 22.60 -2.22
C THR A 345 35.24 22.84 -2.30
N ASN A 346 34.43 21.82 -2.58
CA ASN A 346 32.98 21.97 -2.69
C ASN A 346 32.31 21.91 -1.30
N GLY A 347 32.09 23.09 -0.69
CA GLY A 347 31.46 23.24 0.62
C GLY A 347 30.00 22.79 0.73
N TYR A 348 29.31 22.58 -0.39
CA TYR A 348 27.94 22.03 -0.41
C TYR A 348 27.88 20.61 0.17
N LEU A 349 28.98 19.85 0.06
CA LEU A 349 29.05 18.44 0.43
C LEU A 349 29.21 18.17 1.94
N SER A 350 29.37 19.21 2.78
CA SER A 350 29.60 19.07 4.23
C SER A 350 28.37 19.33 5.10
N VAL A 351 27.41 20.16 4.67
CA VAL A 351 26.33 20.67 5.54
C VAL A 351 25.30 19.60 5.90
N HIS A 352 25.01 18.67 4.99
CA HIS A 352 23.98 17.62 5.20
C HIS A 352 24.53 16.29 5.71
N ALA A 353 25.85 16.09 5.66
CA ALA A 353 26.44 14.78 5.92
C ALA A 353 26.32 14.37 7.40
N GLU A 354 26.53 15.28 8.35
CA GLU A 354 26.48 14.95 9.78
C GLU A 354 25.07 14.66 10.27
N ALA A 355 24.12 15.55 9.96
CA ALA A 355 22.70 15.33 10.28
C ALA A 355 22.17 14.03 9.64
N GLY A 356 22.62 13.70 8.43
CA GLY A 356 22.32 12.43 7.75
C GLY A 356 22.78 11.20 8.51
N TRP A 357 24.02 11.20 9.02
CA TRP A 357 24.54 10.10 9.83
C TRP A 357 23.83 9.97 11.17
N ASP A 358 23.53 11.09 11.83
CA ASP A 358 22.83 11.09 13.12
C ASP A 358 21.38 10.60 12.97
N ALA A 359 20.70 11.00 11.89
CA ALA A 359 19.38 10.50 11.55
C ALA A 359 19.41 9.00 11.22
N LEU A 360 20.45 8.52 10.54
CA LEU A 360 20.63 7.09 10.24
C LEU A 360 20.87 6.30 11.52
N ASP A 361 21.75 6.74 12.40
CA ASP A 361 22.02 6.07 13.68
C ASP A 361 20.79 6.07 14.58
N LEU A 362 20.04 7.18 14.61
CA LEU A 362 18.75 7.27 15.29
C LEU A 362 17.77 6.22 14.76
N LEU A 363 17.58 6.20 13.45
CA LEU A 363 16.65 5.27 12.79
C LEU A 363 17.08 3.82 12.97
N TRP A 364 18.37 3.52 12.85
CA TRP A 364 18.85 2.15 12.72
C TRP A 364 19.16 1.49 14.07
N ASN A 365 19.81 2.23 14.98
CA ASN A 365 20.33 1.67 16.23
C ASN A 365 19.56 2.13 17.47
N ARG A 366 19.17 3.40 17.54
CA ARG A 366 18.66 4.00 18.78
C ARG A 366 17.16 3.84 18.98
N VAL A 367 16.39 3.85 17.89
CA VAL A 367 14.93 3.67 17.93
C VAL A 367 14.60 2.23 17.55
N PRO A 368 13.90 1.46 18.42
CA PRO A 368 13.47 0.11 18.11
C PRO A 368 12.66 0.04 16.80
N GLU A 369 12.89 -1.02 16.02
CA GLU A 369 12.24 -1.21 14.73
C GLU A 369 10.71 -1.20 14.82
N GLU A 370 10.16 -1.90 15.81
CA GLU A 370 8.72 -1.98 16.05
C GLU A 370 8.10 -0.63 16.37
N HIS A 371 8.83 0.28 17.03
CA HIS A 371 8.33 1.62 17.32
C HIS A 371 8.17 2.45 16.04
N THR A 372 9.18 2.46 15.17
CA THR A 372 9.09 3.18 13.90
C THR A 372 8.05 2.55 12.97
N LYS A 373 7.99 1.22 12.89
CA LYS A 373 6.95 0.51 12.10
C LYS A 373 5.55 0.90 12.58
N ALA A 374 5.27 0.77 13.87
CA ALA A 374 3.97 1.10 14.44
C ALA A 374 3.58 2.57 14.17
N LEU A 375 4.53 3.51 14.30
CA LEU A 375 4.26 4.92 14.01
C LEU A 375 3.92 5.16 12.54
N TRP A 376 4.70 4.58 11.63
CA TRP A 376 4.52 4.77 10.19
C TRP A 376 3.28 4.04 9.67
N GLU A 377 2.97 2.86 10.20
CA GLU A 377 1.70 2.16 9.95
C GLU A 377 0.51 2.97 10.42
N LYS A 378 0.58 3.54 11.63
CA LYS A 378 -0.44 4.46 12.14
C LYS A 378 -0.61 5.69 11.22
N ALA A 379 0.48 6.25 10.71
CA ALA A 379 0.44 7.38 9.78
C ALA A 379 -0.30 7.02 8.48
N MET A 380 -0.02 5.85 7.90
CA MET A 380 -0.72 5.34 6.70
C MET A 380 -2.20 5.04 6.99
N MET A 381 -2.53 4.49 8.16
CA MET A 381 -3.92 4.20 8.56
C MET A 381 -4.74 5.49 8.78
N LEU A 382 -4.19 6.50 9.45
CA LEU A 382 -4.87 7.78 9.67
C LEU A 382 -5.18 8.52 8.37
N ALA A 383 -4.32 8.41 7.37
CA ALA A 383 -4.58 8.90 6.03
C ALA A 383 -5.84 8.26 5.41
N SER A 384 -5.99 6.94 5.58
CA SER A 384 -7.17 6.20 5.09
C SER A 384 -8.46 6.63 5.79
N ALA A 385 -8.39 6.99 7.08
CA ALA A 385 -9.54 7.48 7.85
C ALA A 385 -10.00 8.88 7.40
N LYS A 386 -9.06 9.80 7.09
CA LYS A 386 -9.38 11.18 6.67
C LYS A 386 -10.15 11.21 5.34
N VAL A 387 -9.78 10.34 4.40
CA VAL A 387 -10.47 10.16 3.10
C VAL A 387 -11.92 9.70 3.31
N ILE A 388 -12.17 8.82 4.29
CA ILE A 388 -13.53 8.34 4.61
C ILE A 388 -14.38 9.47 5.20
N THR A 389 -13.82 10.32 6.06
CA THR A 389 -14.54 11.45 6.68
C THR A 389 -14.90 12.55 5.69
N GLU A 390 -14.00 12.90 4.76
CA GLU A 390 -14.25 13.92 3.72
C GLU A 390 -15.27 13.43 2.67
N LEU A 391 -15.27 12.13 2.33
CA LEU A 391 -16.31 11.51 1.49
C LEU A 391 -17.69 11.50 2.17
N SER A 392 -17.76 11.41 3.50
CA SER A 392 -19.02 11.50 4.25
C SER A 392 -19.56 12.92 4.41
N CYS A 393 -18.72 13.97 4.36
CA CYS A 393 -19.16 15.36 4.46
C CYS A 393 -19.59 15.97 3.11
N SER A 394 -19.02 15.51 1.99
CA SER A 394 -19.33 16.05 0.65
C SER A 394 -20.70 15.58 0.08
N THR A 395 -21.34 14.60 0.71
CA THR A 395 -22.59 13.98 0.20
C THR A 395 -23.90 14.61 0.68
N ARG A 396 -23.88 15.80 1.33
CA ARG A 396 -25.11 16.46 1.82
C ARG A 396 -25.33 17.85 1.24
N GLY A 397 -25.58 17.89 -0.06
CA GLY A 397 -26.15 19.04 -0.77
C GLY A 397 -27.33 18.61 -1.64
N GLY A 398 -28.51 18.49 -1.03
CA GLY A 398 -29.79 18.37 -1.73
C GLY A 398 -30.27 16.93 -2.00
N VAL A 399 -31.33 16.50 -1.31
CA VAL A 399 -32.67 16.20 -1.86
C VAL A 399 -33.57 15.82 -0.69
N GLY A 400 -34.68 16.55 -0.53
CA GLY A 400 -35.71 16.27 0.45
C GLY A 400 -36.52 14.99 0.14
N GLY A 401 -36.91 14.34 1.23
CA GLY A 401 -38.06 13.44 1.43
C GLY A 401 -38.73 12.74 0.25
N GLY A 402 -38.71 11.41 0.29
CA GLY A 402 -39.66 10.56 -0.43
C GLY A 402 -39.27 9.09 -0.44
N ALA A 403 -39.85 8.29 0.47
CA ALA A 403 -39.58 6.87 0.60
C ALA A 403 -40.21 6.01 -0.54
N SER A 404 -39.50 4.93 -0.87
CA SER A 404 -40.00 3.57 -1.18
C SER A 404 -39.81 3.00 -2.60
N LYS A 405 -39.19 1.80 -2.59
CA LYS A 405 -39.13 0.67 -3.56
C LYS A 405 -37.82 0.50 -4.33
N ARG A 406 -37.09 -0.56 -3.95
CA ARG A 406 -35.94 -1.13 -4.67
C ARG A 406 -36.35 -1.44 -6.12
N GLY A 407 -35.78 -0.71 -7.07
CA GLY A 407 -35.87 -0.95 -8.52
C GLY A 407 -34.52 -0.60 -9.16
N ARG A 408 -34.21 -1.25 -10.29
CA ARG A 408 -33.04 -0.93 -11.14
C ARG A 408 -32.82 0.59 -11.23
N PRO A 409 -31.57 1.10 -11.18
CA PRO A 409 -31.31 2.52 -11.39
C PRO A 409 -31.85 2.94 -12.76
N LEU A 410 -33.01 3.59 -12.77
CA LEU A 410 -33.63 4.19 -13.96
C LEU A 410 -32.80 5.42 -14.31
N GLY A 411 -31.91 5.27 -15.30
CA GLY A 411 -31.05 6.35 -15.80
C GLY A 411 -29.62 5.92 -16.16
N ALA A 412 -29.16 4.74 -15.73
CA ALA A 412 -27.79 4.30 -15.98
C ALA A 412 -27.55 3.92 -17.46
N LYS A 413 -26.48 4.45 -18.06
CA LYS A 413 -26.01 4.05 -19.40
C LYS A 413 -25.72 2.53 -19.41
N PRO A 414 -26.04 1.80 -20.49
CA PRO A 414 -25.72 0.37 -20.59
C PRO A 414 -24.20 0.15 -20.56
N VAL A 415 -23.75 -0.91 -19.89
CA VAL A 415 -22.36 -1.37 -19.97
C VAL A 415 -22.19 -2.22 -21.22
N THR A 416 -21.29 -1.82 -22.11
CA THR A 416 -21.03 -2.53 -23.36
C THR A 416 -19.96 -3.61 -23.15
N PHE A 417 -20.31 -4.88 -23.29
CA PHE A 417 -19.32 -5.94 -23.38
C PHE A 417 -18.77 -6.04 -24.80
N VAL A 418 -17.50 -5.68 -24.95
CA VAL A 418 -16.82 -5.66 -26.24
C VAL A 418 -16.23 -7.04 -26.54
N THR A 419 -16.97 -7.82 -27.33
CA THR A 419 -16.54 -9.14 -27.81
C THR A 419 -17.28 -9.52 -29.09
N GLY A 420 -16.57 -10.18 -30.00
CA GLY A 420 -17.15 -10.82 -31.19
C GLY A 420 -17.49 -12.30 -31.00
N ASN A 421 -17.17 -12.91 -29.85
CA ASN A 421 -17.35 -14.33 -29.62
C ASN A 421 -18.70 -14.61 -28.94
N ALA A 422 -19.62 -15.23 -29.68
CA ALA A 422 -20.97 -15.52 -29.20
C ALA A 422 -21.02 -16.47 -27.99
N ASN A 423 -20.05 -17.37 -27.83
CA ASN A 423 -19.99 -18.27 -26.69
C ASN A 423 -19.52 -17.54 -25.42
N LYS A 424 -18.53 -16.63 -25.53
CA LYS A 424 -18.12 -15.73 -24.44
C LYS A 424 -19.30 -14.89 -23.95
N LEU A 425 -20.04 -14.29 -24.88
CA LEU A 425 -21.23 -13.49 -24.55
C LEU A 425 -22.30 -14.30 -23.81
N LYS A 426 -22.57 -15.55 -24.23
CA LYS A 426 -23.53 -16.43 -23.56
C LYS A 426 -23.09 -16.75 -22.14
N GLU A 427 -21.82 -17.09 -21.94
CA GLU A 427 -21.26 -17.43 -20.62
C GLU A 427 -21.30 -16.22 -19.67
N VAL A 428 -20.88 -15.04 -20.14
CA VAL A 428 -20.96 -13.79 -19.36
C VAL A 428 -22.39 -13.46 -18.97
N LYS A 429 -23.36 -13.57 -19.90
CA LYS A 429 -24.78 -13.33 -19.60
C LYS A 429 -25.31 -14.30 -18.55
N GLN A 430 -24.94 -15.57 -18.64
CA GLN A 430 -25.35 -16.59 -17.65
C GLN A 430 -24.74 -16.31 -16.27
N ILE A 431 -23.44 -15.99 -16.21
CA ILE A 431 -22.74 -15.73 -14.95
C ILE A 431 -23.23 -14.41 -14.34
N LEU A 432 -23.36 -13.33 -15.10
CA LEU A 432 -23.79 -12.03 -14.58
C LEU A 432 -25.24 -12.04 -14.07
N GLY A 433 -26.13 -12.73 -14.77
CA GLY A 433 -27.52 -12.92 -14.36
C GLY A 433 -28.28 -11.60 -14.12
N SER A 434 -29.41 -11.68 -13.39
CA SER A 434 -30.21 -10.50 -13.03
C SER A 434 -29.61 -9.66 -11.89
N SER A 435 -28.53 -10.15 -11.25
CA SER A 435 -27.86 -9.49 -10.12
C SER A 435 -26.94 -8.34 -10.56
N PHE A 436 -26.60 -8.23 -11.85
CA PHE A 436 -25.81 -7.13 -12.36
C PHE A 436 -26.67 -5.85 -12.48
N PRO A 437 -26.30 -4.73 -11.84
CA PRO A 437 -27.18 -3.58 -11.69
C PRO A 437 -27.34 -2.75 -12.98
N PHE A 438 -26.49 -2.97 -14.00
CA PHE A 438 -26.53 -2.24 -15.26
C PHE A 438 -27.07 -3.09 -16.41
N PRO A 439 -27.78 -2.49 -17.39
CA PRO A 439 -28.08 -3.17 -18.64
C PRO A 439 -26.79 -3.57 -19.36
N LEU A 440 -26.68 -4.83 -19.80
CA LEU A 440 -25.54 -5.32 -20.56
C LEU A 440 -25.83 -5.22 -22.07
N ASP A 441 -25.07 -4.39 -22.78
CA ASP A 441 -25.03 -4.34 -24.23
C ASP A 441 -23.85 -5.17 -24.77
N ASN A 442 -23.86 -5.50 -26.07
CA ASN A 442 -22.74 -6.15 -26.74
C ASN A 442 -22.43 -5.45 -28.05
N LYS A 443 -21.15 -5.11 -28.23
CA LYS A 443 -20.63 -4.59 -29.51
C LYS A 443 -19.39 -5.37 -29.92
N LYS A 444 -19.30 -5.67 -31.22
CA LYS A 444 -18.05 -6.09 -31.83
C LYS A 444 -17.29 -4.82 -32.25
N VAL A 445 -16.20 -4.53 -31.57
CA VAL A 445 -15.29 -3.44 -31.90
C VAL A 445 -14.00 -4.06 -32.44
N ASP A 446 -13.46 -3.49 -33.51
CA ASP A 446 -12.17 -3.92 -34.06
C ASP A 446 -11.07 -3.26 -33.21
N LEU A 447 -10.50 -4.05 -32.31
CA LEU A 447 -9.43 -3.63 -31.41
C LEU A 447 -8.14 -4.34 -31.82
N PRO A 448 -6.97 -3.70 -31.67
CA PRO A 448 -5.70 -4.36 -31.92
C PRO A 448 -5.53 -5.56 -31.00
N GLU A 449 -4.99 -6.65 -31.53
CA GLU A 449 -4.63 -7.82 -30.72
C GLU A 449 -3.28 -7.53 -30.03
N LEU A 450 -3.36 -6.91 -28.85
CA LEU A 450 -2.19 -6.44 -28.10
C LEU A 450 -1.36 -7.61 -27.58
N GLN A 451 -0.04 -7.43 -27.58
CA GLN A 451 0.95 -8.42 -27.11
C GLN A 451 1.58 -7.93 -25.80
N GLY A 452 1.73 -8.82 -24.82
CA GLY A 452 2.31 -8.48 -23.53
C GLY A 452 1.75 -9.34 -22.40
N GLU A 453 1.90 -8.84 -21.17
CA GLU A 453 1.34 -9.48 -19.98
C GLU A 453 -0.20 -9.40 -19.98
N PRO A 454 -0.92 -10.41 -19.44
CA PRO A 454 -2.38 -10.47 -19.51
C PRO A 454 -3.11 -9.25 -18.95
N HIS A 455 -2.57 -8.62 -17.90
CA HIS A 455 -3.17 -7.45 -17.26
C HIS A 455 -3.04 -6.19 -18.12
N ASP A 456 -1.87 -5.97 -18.73
CA ASP A 456 -1.59 -4.81 -19.57
C ASP A 456 -2.41 -4.87 -20.86
N VAL A 457 -2.46 -6.05 -21.49
CA VAL A 457 -3.29 -6.34 -22.66
C VAL A 457 -4.76 -6.01 -22.37
N SER A 458 -5.30 -6.52 -21.26
CA SER A 458 -6.70 -6.29 -20.89
C SER A 458 -6.98 -4.83 -20.56
N ARG A 459 -6.06 -4.15 -19.88
CA ARG A 459 -6.19 -2.74 -19.48
C ARG A 459 -6.26 -1.84 -20.70
N GLU A 460 -5.30 -1.98 -21.60
CA GLU A 460 -5.21 -1.14 -22.79
C GLU A 460 -6.33 -1.46 -23.78
N LYS A 461 -6.69 -2.74 -23.95
CA LYS A 461 -7.86 -3.15 -24.73
C LYS A 461 -9.15 -2.51 -24.21
N CYS A 462 -9.33 -2.44 -22.89
CA CYS A 462 -10.48 -1.79 -22.28
C CYS A 462 -10.48 -0.28 -22.50
N ARG A 463 -9.32 0.36 -22.36
CA ARG A 463 -9.15 1.79 -22.60
C ARG A 463 -9.51 2.15 -24.04
N LEU A 464 -8.95 1.43 -25.01
CA LEU A 464 -9.25 1.60 -26.44
C LEU A 464 -10.74 1.31 -26.75
N ALA A 465 -11.31 0.30 -26.10
CA ALA A 465 -12.74 0.01 -26.20
C ALA A 465 -13.60 1.18 -25.70
N ALA A 466 -13.23 1.79 -24.57
CA ALA A 466 -13.96 2.93 -23.99
C ALA A 466 -13.93 4.14 -24.94
N GLU A 467 -12.75 4.43 -25.53
CA GLU A 467 -12.58 5.50 -26.52
C GLU A 467 -13.43 5.26 -27.79
N GLN A 468 -13.58 4.03 -28.25
CA GLN A 468 -14.40 3.75 -29.44
C GLN A 468 -15.90 3.68 -29.13
N VAL A 469 -16.28 3.16 -27.97
CA VAL A 469 -17.69 3.01 -27.57
C VAL A 469 -18.27 4.33 -27.02
N GLN A 470 -17.42 5.25 -26.56
CA GLN A 470 -17.81 6.53 -25.93
C GLN A 470 -18.79 6.31 -24.77
N GLY A 471 -18.45 5.36 -23.90
CA GLY A 471 -19.29 4.99 -22.77
C GLY A 471 -18.74 3.82 -21.96
N PRO A 472 -19.53 3.29 -21.01
CA PRO A 472 -19.07 2.25 -20.12
C PRO A 472 -18.83 0.95 -20.87
N VAL A 473 -17.65 0.36 -20.69
CA VAL A 473 -17.24 -0.86 -21.38
C VAL A 473 -16.72 -1.90 -20.41
N MET A 474 -16.86 -3.16 -20.82
CA MET A 474 -16.06 -4.25 -20.29
C MET A 474 -15.44 -5.04 -21.45
N VAL A 475 -14.22 -5.54 -21.25
CA VAL A 475 -13.54 -6.47 -22.14
C VAL A 475 -13.06 -7.68 -21.35
N GLU A 476 -12.78 -8.78 -22.04
CA GLU A 476 -12.08 -9.92 -21.46
C GLU A 476 -10.91 -10.37 -22.34
N ASP A 477 -9.88 -10.91 -21.67
CA ASP A 477 -8.83 -11.72 -22.28
C ASP A 477 -8.70 -13.05 -21.53
N THR A 478 -8.66 -14.13 -22.30
CA THR A 478 -8.64 -15.50 -21.78
C THR A 478 -7.36 -16.17 -22.23
N GLY A 479 -6.60 -16.71 -21.28
CA GLY A 479 -5.35 -17.41 -21.54
C GLY A 479 -5.30 -18.79 -20.88
N LEU A 480 -4.35 -19.60 -21.35
CA LEU A 480 -3.99 -20.88 -20.76
C LEU A 480 -2.45 -20.95 -20.67
N GLY A 481 -1.92 -20.93 -19.46
CA GLY A 481 -0.49 -20.97 -19.22
C GLY A 481 -0.04 -22.36 -18.78
N PHE A 482 1.01 -22.89 -19.41
CA PHE A 482 1.64 -24.13 -18.99
C PHE A 482 2.81 -23.80 -18.06
N ASN A 483 2.83 -24.40 -16.87
CA ASN A 483 3.87 -24.09 -15.88
C ASN A 483 5.26 -24.50 -16.39
N ALA A 484 5.36 -25.62 -17.09
CA ALA A 484 6.57 -26.10 -17.74
C ALA A 484 7.17 -25.12 -18.78
N LEU A 485 6.36 -24.22 -19.34
CA LEU A 485 6.79 -23.21 -20.31
C LEU A 485 6.84 -21.79 -19.71
N GLY A 486 6.89 -21.68 -18.38
CA GLY A 486 6.90 -20.39 -17.70
C GLY A 486 5.61 -19.58 -17.89
N GLY A 487 4.46 -20.24 -18.10
CA GLY A 487 3.17 -19.59 -18.30
C GLY A 487 2.77 -19.36 -19.76
N LEU A 488 3.62 -19.72 -20.73
CA LEU A 488 3.23 -19.76 -22.14
C LEU A 488 2.33 -20.97 -22.45
N PRO A 489 1.44 -20.91 -23.45
CA PRO A 489 1.23 -19.79 -24.38
C PRO A 489 0.42 -18.62 -23.79
N GLY A 490 -0.21 -18.78 -22.62
CA GLY A 490 -0.87 -17.70 -21.90
C GLY A 490 -1.93 -17.00 -22.76
N PRO A 491 -1.85 -15.66 -22.97
CA PRO A 491 -2.82 -14.91 -23.78
C PRO A 491 -2.79 -15.29 -25.28
N TYR A 492 -1.71 -15.93 -25.76
CA TYR A 492 -1.56 -16.34 -27.16
C TYR A 492 -2.26 -17.67 -27.49
N ILE A 493 -2.95 -18.28 -26.53
CA ILE A 493 -3.51 -19.64 -26.63
C ILE A 493 -4.38 -19.88 -27.86
N LYS A 494 -5.11 -18.86 -28.34
CA LYS A 494 -5.94 -18.97 -29.55
C LYS A 494 -5.11 -19.37 -30.77
N TRP A 495 -3.97 -18.69 -30.99
CA TRP A 495 -3.09 -18.96 -32.13
C TRP A 495 -2.44 -20.34 -32.03
N PHE A 496 -2.09 -20.76 -30.81
CA PHE A 496 -1.56 -22.10 -30.56
C PHE A 496 -2.60 -23.18 -30.83
N LEU A 497 -3.84 -22.98 -30.39
CA LEU A 497 -4.94 -23.91 -30.65
C LEU A 497 -5.26 -23.97 -32.16
N ASP A 498 -5.33 -22.83 -32.84
CA ASP A 498 -5.60 -22.76 -34.29
C ASP A 498 -4.50 -23.46 -35.10
N GLY A 499 -3.24 -23.33 -34.66
CA GLY A 499 -2.08 -23.91 -35.35
C GLY A 499 -1.82 -25.39 -35.05
N THR A 500 -2.08 -25.84 -33.81
CA THR A 500 -1.69 -27.20 -33.36
C THR A 500 -2.88 -28.13 -33.13
N GLY A 501 -4.11 -27.60 -33.02
CA GLY A 501 -5.28 -28.37 -32.59
C GLY A 501 -5.17 -28.86 -31.15
N HIS A 502 -6.20 -29.54 -30.64
CA HIS A 502 -6.20 -30.03 -29.26
C HIS A 502 -5.10 -31.06 -28.98
N ASP A 503 -4.89 -32.01 -29.89
CA ASP A 503 -3.85 -33.03 -29.75
C ASP A 503 -2.44 -32.43 -29.78
N GLY A 504 -2.18 -31.50 -30.71
CA GLY A 504 -0.88 -30.83 -30.77
C GLY A 504 -0.63 -29.94 -29.56
N LEU A 505 -1.67 -29.26 -29.07
CA LEU A 505 -1.57 -28.42 -27.86
C LEU A 505 -1.28 -29.24 -26.60
N ASN A 506 -1.85 -30.45 -26.48
CA ASN A 506 -1.47 -31.42 -25.46
C ASN A 506 -0.02 -31.92 -25.68
N GLY A 507 0.33 -32.26 -26.92
CA GLY A 507 1.63 -32.80 -27.33
C GLY A 507 2.81 -31.86 -27.09
N ILE A 508 2.60 -30.53 -27.03
CA ILE A 508 3.64 -29.55 -26.66
C ILE A 508 4.33 -29.94 -25.35
N LEU A 509 3.58 -30.52 -24.41
CA LEU A 509 4.13 -30.88 -23.12
C LEU A 509 4.76 -32.27 -23.10
N GLU A 510 4.72 -33.08 -24.16
CA GLU A 510 5.15 -34.50 -24.17
C GLU A 510 6.55 -34.70 -23.54
N GLY A 511 7.51 -33.85 -23.90
CA GLY A 511 8.89 -33.88 -23.38
C GLY A 511 9.11 -33.33 -21.96
N PHE A 512 8.08 -32.78 -21.31
CA PHE A 512 8.17 -32.19 -19.98
C PHE A 512 7.56 -33.12 -18.92
N GLN A 513 8.21 -33.24 -17.75
CA GLN A 513 7.62 -33.99 -16.63
C GLN A 513 6.41 -33.27 -16.03
N ASP A 514 6.47 -31.94 -15.97
CA ASP A 514 5.39 -31.11 -15.46
C ASP A 514 4.29 -30.93 -16.53
N LYS A 515 3.07 -31.37 -16.19
CA LYS A 515 1.86 -31.18 -17.02
C LYS A 515 0.89 -30.18 -16.41
N THR A 516 1.28 -29.51 -15.33
CA THR A 516 0.42 -28.55 -14.64
C THR A 516 0.27 -27.27 -15.45
N ALA A 517 -0.90 -26.67 -15.35
CA ALA A 517 -1.28 -25.48 -16.09
C ALA A 517 -2.26 -24.64 -15.28
N HIS A 518 -2.47 -23.40 -15.72
CA HIS A 518 -3.49 -22.53 -15.17
C HIS A 518 -4.31 -21.88 -16.29
N ALA A 519 -5.61 -21.95 -16.14
CA ALA A 519 -6.56 -21.16 -16.91
C ALA A 519 -6.65 -19.75 -16.31
N GLN A 520 -6.65 -18.71 -17.13
CA GLN A 520 -6.72 -17.32 -16.68
C GLN A 520 -7.76 -16.52 -17.48
N CYS A 521 -8.61 -15.76 -16.80
CA CYS A 521 -9.50 -14.78 -17.40
C CYS A 521 -9.27 -13.44 -16.73
N VAL A 522 -8.93 -12.43 -17.50
CA VAL A 522 -8.81 -11.07 -17.02
C VAL A 522 -9.99 -10.27 -17.58
N PHE A 523 -10.89 -9.81 -16.70
CA PHE A 523 -11.88 -8.81 -17.07
C PHE A 523 -11.33 -7.42 -16.80
N ALA A 524 -11.59 -6.51 -17.73
CA ALA A 524 -11.34 -5.11 -17.53
C ALA A 524 -12.63 -4.32 -17.69
N PHE A 525 -12.92 -3.40 -16.78
CA PHE A 525 -14.10 -2.53 -16.77
C PHE A 525 -13.67 -1.07 -16.76
N CYS A 526 -14.36 -0.23 -17.53
CA CYS A 526 -14.13 1.21 -17.57
C CYS A 526 -15.48 1.93 -17.64
N ALA A 527 -15.66 2.97 -16.82
CA ALA A 527 -16.90 3.74 -16.77
C ALA A 527 -17.10 4.67 -17.99
N GLY A 528 -16.04 4.94 -18.77
CA GLY A 528 -16.08 5.76 -19.98
C GLY A 528 -14.69 6.28 -20.38
N PRO A 529 -14.57 7.00 -21.51
CA PRO A 529 -13.30 7.60 -21.95
C PRO A 529 -12.62 8.40 -20.83
N GLY A 530 -11.30 8.28 -20.72
CA GLY A 530 -10.50 8.94 -19.68
C GLY A 530 -10.78 8.50 -18.23
N LYS A 531 -11.62 7.48 -17.99
CA LYS A 531 -11.86 6.92 -16.66
C LYS A 531 -10.92 5.74 -16.38
N GLU A 532 -10.71 5.49 -15.09
CA GLU A 532 -9.84 4.40 -14.63
C GLU A 532 -10.36 3.04 -15.12
N VAL A 533 -9.43 2.20 -15.59
CA VAL A 533 -9.72 0.81 -15.95
C VAL A 533 -9.48 -0.09 -14.73
N LYS A 534 -10.52 -0.81 -14.31
CA LYS A 534 -10.50 -1.79 -13.22
C LYS A 534 -10.26 -3.18 -13.78
N ILE A 535 -9.36 -3.94 -13.17
CA ILE A 535 -8.95 -5.28 -13.61
C ILE A 535 -9.41 -6.33 -12.60
N PHE A 536 -9.92 -7.46 -13.10
CA PHE A 536 -10.37 -8.60 -12.33
C PHE A 536 -9.75 -9.88 -12.89
N ASP A 537 -8.78 -10.46 -12.18
CA ASP A 537 -8.02 -11.63 -12.62
C ASP A 537 -8.52 -12.90 -11.94
N GLY A 538 -9.24 -13.72 -12.69
CA GLY A 538 -9.67 -15.05 -12.25
C GLY A 538 -8.72 -16.10 -12.80
N ARG A 539 -8.20 -16.97 -11.92
CA ARG A 539 -7.35 -18.10 -12.30
C ARG A 539 -7.92 -19.40 -11.79
N THR A 540 -7.68 -20.50 -12.51
CA THR A 540 -7.95 -21.86 -12.07
C THR A 540 -6.76 -22.75 -12.37
N ALA A 541 -6.20 -23.40 -11.34
CA ALA A 541 -5.16 -24.39 -11.49
C ALA A 541 -5.72 -25.70 -12.05
N GLY A 542 -4.88 -26.45 -12.77
CA GLY A 542 -5.23 -27.73 -13.36
C GLY A 542 -4.04 -28.38 -14.05
N SER A 543 -4.34 -29.34 -14.91
CA SER A 543 -3.35 -30.06 -15.70
C SER A 543 -3.81 -30.21 -17.14
N ILE A 544 -2.84 -30.30 -18.04
CA ILE A 544 -3.08 -30.59 -19.45
C ILE A 544 -3.17 -32.10 -19.65
N VAL A 545 -4.27 -32.54 -20.24
CA VAL A 545 -4.60 -33.96 -20.47
C VAL A 545 -4.97 -34.20 -21.93
N PRO A 546 -4.94 -35.46 -22.41
CA PRO A 546 -5.44 -35.77 -23.76
C PRO A 546 -6.88 -35.27 -23.94
N PRO A 547 -7.25 -34.78 -25.13
CA PRO A 547 -8.55 -34.15 -25.33
C PRO A 547 -9.71 -35.11 -25.06
N ARG A 548 -10.64 -34.69 -24.22
CA ARG A 548 -11.89 -35.40 -23.92
C ARG A 548 -13.09 -34.45 -24.00
N GLY A 549 -14.27 -34.98 -24.31
CA GLY A 549 -15.50 -34.20 -24.44
C GLY A 549 -15.61 -33.39 -25.75
N PRO A 550 -16.61 -32.49 -25.86
CA PRO A 550 -16.87 -31.69 -27.05
C PRO A 550 -15.77 -30.67 -27.37
N THR A 551 -15.28 -30.64 -28.61
CA THR A 551 -14.18 -29.76 -29.07
C THR A 551 -14.64 -28.38 -29.57
N ASN A 552 -15.88 -27.99 -29.28
CA ASN A 552 -16.53 -26.82 -29.87
C ASN A 552 -16.22 -25.48 -29.17
N PHE A 553 -15.42 -25.49 -28.09
CA PHE A 553 -15.12 -24.27 -27.34
C PHE A 553 -13.68 -24.24 -26.79
N GLY A 554 -12.81 -23.55 -27.53
CA GLY A 554 -11.45 -23.26 -27.09
C GLY A 554 -10.66 -24.52 -26.72
N TRP A 555 -9.86 -24.42 -25.67
CA TRP A 555 -8.97 -25.47 -25.16
C TRP A 555 -9.60 -26.29 -24.01
N ASP A 556 -10.89 -26.11 -23.75
CA ASP A 556 -11.62 -26.84 -22.70
C ASP A 556 -11.39 -28.38 -22.70
N PRO A 557 -11.31 -29.07 -23.87
CA PRO A 557 -11.11 -30.53 -23.90
C PRO A 557 -9.80 -31.01 -23.30
N ILE A 558 -8.79 -30.16 -23.21
CA ILE A 558 -7.45 -30.56 -22.76
C ILE A 558 -7.12 -30.06 -21.35
N PHE A 559 -7.99 -29.26 -20.74
CA PHE A 559 -7.76 -28.71 -19.41
C PHE A 559 -8.62 -29.43 -18.37
N GLN A 560 -7.94 -30.14 -17.48
CA GLN A 560 -8.56 -30.76 -16.30
C GLN A 560 -8.30 -29.87 -15.07
N PRO A 561 -9.33 -29.22 -14.50
CA PRO A 561 -9.14 -28.39 -13.31
C PRO A 561 -8.75 -29.25 -12.11
N GLU A 562 -7.97 -28.67 -11.20
CA GLU A 562 -7.52 -29.33 -9.98
C GLU A 562 -8.71 -29.83 -9.13
N GLY A 563 -8.59 -31.05 -8.60
CA GLY A 563 -9.64 -31.67 -7.77
C GLY A 563 -10.84 -32.21 -8.56
N ARG A 564 -10.75 -32.33 -9.89
CA ARG A 564 -11.75 -32.96 -10.76
C ARG A 564 -11.10 -33.98 -11.69
N ASP A 565 -11.83 -35.03 -12.06
CA ASP A 565 -11.39 -36.07 -12.99
C ASP A 565 -11.90 -35.89 -14.44
N VAL A 566 -12.63 -34.79 -14.66
CA VAL A 566 -13.25 -34.41 -15.94
C VAL A 566 -12.63 -33.13 -16.46
N THR A 567 -12.56 -33.00 -17.77
CA THR A 567 -12.11 -31.78 -18.45
C THR A 567 -13.20 -30.70 -18.41
N TYR A 568 -12.85 -29.44 -18.65
CA TYR A 568 -13.85 -28.37 -18.77
C TYR A 568 -14.91 -28.66 -19.84
N ALA A 569 -14.58 -29.40 -20.91
CA ALA A 569 -15.52 -29.75 -21.96
C ALA A 569 -16.57 -30.78 -21.49
N GLU A 570 -16.22 -31.64 -20.53
CA GLU A 570 -17.10 -32.69 -19.99
C GLU A 570 -17.99 -32.19 -18.84
N MET A 571 -17.74 -30.99 -18.32
CA MET A 571 -18.51 -30.40 -17.23
C MET A 571 -19.86 -29.83 -17.71
N ALA A 572 -20.89 -29.94 -16.87
CA ALA A 572 -22.09 -29.14 -17.01
C ALA A 572 -21.74 -27.64 -16.92
N LYS A 573 -22.45 -26.79 -17.66
CA LYS A 573 -22.12 -25.36 -17.78
C LYS A 573 -22.17 -24.65 -16.42
N GLU A 574 -23.16 -24.99 -15.61
CA GLU A 574 -23.37 -24.42 -14.28
C GLU A 574 -22.20 -24.75 -13.35
N ASP A 575 -21.76 -26.01 -13.34
CA ASP A 575 -20.63 -26.48 -12.54
C ASP A 575 -19.31 -25.87 -13.00
N LYS A 576 -19.12 -25.74 -14.31
CA LYS A 576 -17.95 -25.07 -14.89
C LYS A 576 -17.92 -23.61 -14.48
N ASN A 577 -19.03 -22.90 -14.64
CA ASN A 577 -19.14 -21.47 -14.32
C ASN A 577 -18.82 -21.20 -12.83
N ALA A 578 -19.14 -22.12 -11.92
CA ALA A 578 -18.84 -21.98 -10.49
C ALA A 578 -17.33 -22.03 -10.16
N ILE A 579 -16.52 -22.76 -10.92
CA ILE A 579 -15.08 -22.96 -10.62
C ILE A 579 -14.13 -22.34 -11.64
N SER A 580 -14.66 -21.88 -12.78
CA SER A 580 -13.85 -21.37 -13.88
C SER A 580 -13.19 -20.04 -13.56
N HIS A 581 -12.03 -19.83 -14.17
CA HIS A 581 -11.32 -18.56 -14.26
C HIS A 581 -12.26 -17.39 -14.66
N ARG A 582 -13.13 -17.58 -15.66
CA ARG A 582 -14.14 -16.59 -16.07
C ARG A 582 -15.15 -16.30 -14.95
N GLY A 583 -15.69 -17.34 -14.32
CA GLY A 583 -16.62 -17.22 -13.19
C GLY A 583 -16.03 -16.49 -12.00
N ARG A 584 -14.78 -16.79 -11.63
CA ARG A 584 -14.04 -16.12 -10.56
C ARG A 584 -13.82 -14.63 -10.86
N ALA A 585 -13.38 -14.31 -12.07
CA ALA A 585 -13.16 -12.92 -12.49
C ALA A 585 -14.47 -12.10 -12.50
N LEU A 586 -15.56 -12.69 -13.00
CA LEU A 586 -16.87 -12.05 -12.98
C LEU A 586 -17.47 -11.93 -11.59
N GLY A 587 -17.17 -12.86 -10.68
CA GLY A 587 -17.51 -12.76 -9.26
C GLY A 587 -16.89 -11.50 -8.64
N MET A 588 -15.58 -11.32 -8.83
CA MET A 588 -14.87 -10.12 -8.39
C MET A 588 -15.45 -8.83 -9.01
N LEU A 589 -15.78 -8.87 -10.31
CA LEU A 589 -16.41 -7.73 -10.99
C LEU A 589 -17.79 -7.41 -10.39
N LYS A 590 -18.61 -8.43 -10.08
CA LYS A 590 -19.92 -8.23 -9.44
C LYS A 590 -19.78 -7.60 -8.07
N ASP A 591 -18.89 -8.12 -7.24
CA ASP A 591 -18.67 -7.62 -5.88
C ASP A 591 -18.21 -6.17 -5.91
N TYR A 592 -17.30 -5.85 -6.84
CA TYR A 592 -16.85 -4.49 -7.07
C TYR A 592 -18.00 -3.57 -7.50
N VAL A 593 -18.78 -3.96 -8.50
CA VAL A 593 -19.89 -3.15 -9.01
C VAL A 593 -20.98 -2.96 -7.96
N ALA A 594 -21.29 -3.99 -7.15
CA ALA A 594 -22.25 -3.89 -6.06
C ALA A 594 -21.78 -2.93 -4.96
N ALA A 595 -20.50 -2.98 -4.58
CA ALA A 595 -19.93 -2.11 -3.56
C ALA A 595 -19.74 -0.65 -4.03
N ASN A 596 -19.74 -0.39 -5.33
CA ASN A 596 -19.40 0.92 -5.91
C ASN A 596 -20.47 1.47 -6.86
N ALA A 597 -21.71 0.98 -6.78
CA ALA A 597 -22.76 1.28 -7.76
C ALA A 597 -22.99 2.81 -7.96
N ASP A 598 -23.12 3.57 -6.88
CA ASP A 598 -23.39 5.02 -6.94
C ASP A 598 -22.19 5.80 -7.51
N LYS A 599 -20.96 5.40 -7.15
CA LYS A 599 -19.73 5.97 -7.71
C LYS A 599 -19.64 5.72 -9.21
N ILE A 600 -19.90 4.49 -9.64
CA ILE A 600 -19.87 4.11 -11.05
C ILE A 600 -20.93 4.92 -11.83
N VAL A 601 -22.15 5.05 -11.29
CA VAL A 601 -23.20 5.89 -11.90
C VAL A 601 -22.74 7.34 -12.03
N GLY A 602 -22.13 7.92 -11.00
CA GLY A 602 -21.56 9.27 -11.06
C GLY A 602 -20.50 9.42 -12.16
N GLU A 603 -19.60 8.44 -12.29
CA GLU A 603 -18.57 8.41 -13.33
C GLU A 603 -19.16 8.29 -14.75
N MET A 604 -20.27 7.56 -14.91
CA MET A 604 -20.99 7.42 -16.19
C MET A 604 -21.70 8.71 -16.65
N HIS A 605 -22.01 9.61 -15.70
CA HIS A 605 -22.76 10.85 -15.94
C HIS A 605 -21.92 12.12 -15.99
N ALA A 606 -20.63 12.07 -15.62
CA ALA A 606 -19.75 13.23 -15.48
C ALA A 606 -19.32 13.92 -16.80
N GLU A 607 -20.14 13.90 -17.85
CA GLU A 607 -19.93 14.65 -19.08
C GLU A 607 -20.85 15.88 -19.12
N GLY A 608 -20.27 17.07 -18.90
CA GLY A 608 -20.85 18.34 -19.31
C GLY A 608 -21.36 19.27 -18.21
N SER A 609 -20.48 19.84 -17.37
CA SER A 609 -20.70 21.18 -16.81
C SER A 609 -19.41 21.73 -16.19
N ALA A 610 -18.69 22.55 -16.97
CA ALA A 610 -17.70 23.48 -16.45
C ALA A 610 -18.26 24.89 -16.69
N ARG A 611 -18.92 25.46 -15.68
CA ARG A 611 -19.15 26.90 -15.48
C ARG A 611 -19.50 27.11 -14.01
N GLY A 612 -18.65 27.85 -13.34
CA GLY A 612 -18.64 27.98 -11.89
C GLY A 612 -19.72 28.87 -11.31
N GLU A 613 -19.83 28.80 -10.00
CA GLU A 613 -20.20 29.91 -9.12
C GLU A 613 -19.65 29.56 -7.72
N GLU A 614 -18.97 30.54 -7.13
CA GLU A 614 -18.54 30.55 -5.73
C GLU A 614 -19.79 30.59 -4.84
N ASP A 615 -19.84 29.77 -3.79
CA ASP A 615 -20.79 29.99 -2.70
C ASP A 615 -20.08 29.95 -1.35
N SER A 616 -20.37 30.99 -0.58
CA SER A 616 -19.83 31.34 0.72
C SER A 616 -20.73 30.76 1.82
N GLY A 617 -20.17 30.05 2.80
CA GLY A 617 -20.89 29.84 4.06
C GLY A 617 -20.42 28.70 4.97
N GLY A 618 -19.88 29.08 6.13
CA GLY A 618 -20.01 28.34 7.39
C GLY A 618 -18.85 27.43 7.79
N GLU A 619 -17.96 27.93 8.65
CA GLU A 619 -17.02 27.12 9.43
C GLU A 619 -17.77 26.19 10.40
N TRP A 620 -17.30 24.94 10.52
CA TRP A 620 -17.69 23.99 11.57
C TRP A 620 -16.46 23.63 12.40
N GLU A 621 -16.51 23.84 13.73
CA GLU A 621 -15.50 23.35 14.67
C GLU A 621 -15.81 21.89 15.08
N ALA A 622 -14.87 20.98 14.84
CA ALA A 622 -14.84 19.67 15.49
C ALA A 622 -13.90 19.76 16.71
N THR A 623 -14.44 19.70 17.92
CA THR A 623 -13.63 19.70 19.14
C THR A 623 -13.23 18.28 19.52
N THR A 624 -11.96 17.92 19.30
CA THR A 624 -11.32 16.79 19.97
C THR A 624 -10.76 17.24 21.31
N THR A 625 -11.43 16.95 22.42
CA THR A 625 -10.82 17.11 23.74
C THR A 625 -9.89 15.94 24.03
N ALA A 626 -8.58 16.18 23.93
CA ALA A 626 -7.57 15.31 24.53
C ALA A 626 -7.61 15.47 26.06
N ALA A 627 -8.30 14.56 26.75
CA ALA A 627 -8.16 14.44 28.19
C ALA A 627 -6.80 13.80 28.49
N GLY A 628 -5.88 14.57 29.07
CA GLY A 628 -4.53 14.14 29.37
C GLY A 628 -4.43 12.99 30.38
N GLY A 629 -3.37 12.19 30.20
CA GLY A 629 -2.77 11.32 31.21
C GLY A 629 -3.11 9.84 31.08
N GLY A 630 -2.19 9.06 30.51
CA GLY A 630 -2.17 7.59 30.57
C GLY A 630 -2.13 6.92 29.20
N GLU A 631 -1.16 6.02 29.00
CA GLU A 631 -0.91 5.28 27.76
C GLU A 631 -2.12 4.46 27.28
N GLY A 632 -2.40 4.55 25.98
CA GLY A 632 -3.01 3.48 25.20
C GLY A 632 -4.49 3.18 25.42
N GLU A 633 -5.40 4.06 24.97
CA GLU A 633 -6.72 3.69 24.44
C GLU A 633 -7.42 4.94 23.85
N ALA A 634 -7.83 4.90 22.58
CA ALA A 634 -8.57 5.99 21.93
C ALA A 634 -10.07 5.65 21.92
N ALA A 635 -10.90 6.50 22.52
CA ALA A 635 -12.36 6.41 22.43
C ALA A 635 -12.89 7.30 21.29
N ILE A 636 -13.70 6.74 20.39
CA ILE A 636 -14.42 7.48 19.35
C ILE A 636 -15.88 7.57 19.79
N THR A 637 -16.43 8.77 19.89
CA THR A 637 -17.85 9.00 20.22
C THR A 637 -18.58 9.53 18.98
N PHE A 638 -19.68 8.89 18.61
CA PHE A 638 -20.54 9.32 17.50
C PHE A 638 -21.79 10.02 18.06
N PHE A 639 -22.20 11.13 17.45
CA PHE A 639 -23.47 11.81 17.75
C PHE A 639 -24.40 11.70 16.54
N ALA A 640 -25.66 11.34 16.75
CA ALA A 640 -26.69 11.30 15.71
C ALA A 640 -27.77 12.35 15.99
N GLN A 641 -28.31 12.98 14.94
CA GLN A 641 -29.43 13.92 15.05
C GLN A 641 -30.78 13.17 15.01
N PRO A 642 -31.87 13.76 15.57
CA PRO A 642 -33.19 13.13 15.52
C PRO A 642 -33.64 12.85 14.08
N GLY A 643 -33.89 11.58 13.74
CA GLY A 643 -34.37 11.17 12.42
C GLY A 643 -33.38 10.42 11.53
N GLU A 644 -32.14 10.18 11.97
CA GLU A 644 -31.23 9.24 11.27
C GLU A 644 -31.52 7.77 11.64
N GLU A 645 -31.48 6.87 10.66
CA GLU A 645 -31.72 5.43 10.86
C GLU A 645 -30.61 4.83 11.75
N ARG A 646 -31.00 4.45 12.98
CA ARG A 646 -30.22 3.74 14.01
C ARG A 646 -29.29 2.65 13.44
N GLU A 647 -29.77 1.86 12.48
CA GLU A 647 -29.00 0.79 11.84
C GLU A 647 -27.76 1.29 11.08
N ARG A 648 -27.84 2.45 10.41
CA ARG A 648 -26.72 2.98 9.61
C ARG A 648 -25.57 3.47 10.47
N VAL A 649 -25.86 4.13 11.59
CA VAL A 649 -24.84 4.62 12.52
C VAL A 649 -24.15 3.45 13.22
N THR A 650 -24.92 2.42 13.62
CA THR A 650 -24.38 1.20 14.21
C THR A 650 -23.57 0.38 13.20
N GLU A 651 -24.04 0.22 11.95
CA GLU A 651 -23.31 -0.48 10.89
C GLU A 651 -22.01 0.23 10.52
N MET A 652 -22.03 1.57 10.43
CA MET A 652 -20.85 2.38 10.17
C MET A 652 -19.82 2.26 11.30
N ALA A 653 -20.26 2.35 12.57
CA ALA A 653 -19.41 2.18 13.73
C ALA A 653 -18.81 0.76 13.82
N SER A 654 -19.61 -0.28 13.54
CA SER A 654 -19.14 -1.68 13.49
C SER A 654 -18.15 -1.93 12.35
N ARG A 655 -18.36 -1.35 11.17
CA ARG A 655 -17.41 -1.45 10.04
C ARG A 655 -16.09 -0.76 10.35
N LEU A 656 -16.14 0.41 10.98
CA LEU A 656 -14.94 1.13 11.42
C LEU A 656 -14.17 0.31 12.49
N ALA A 657 -14.89 -0.28 13.45
CA ALA A 657 -14.32 -1.16 14.48
C ALA A 657 -13.57 -2.35 13.88
N SER A 658 -14.23 -3.08 12.98
CA SER A 658 -13.66 -4.26 12.32
C SER A 658 -12.47 -3.90 11.43
N SER A 659 -12.50 -2.74 10.78
CA SER A 659 -11.41 -2.30 9.90
C SER A 659 -10.19 -1.76 10.66
N LEU A 660 -10.37 -1.25 11.88
CA LEU A 660 -9.30 -0.63 12.67
C LEU A 660 -8.66 -1.57 13.72
N ARG A 661 -9.21 -2.78 13.95
CA ARG A 661 -8.78 -3.74 14.99
C ARG A 661 -8.66 -3.12 16.41
N ILE A 662 -9.45 -2.09 16.69
CA ILE A 662 -9.56 -1.46 18.02
C ILE A 662 -10.89 -1.91 18.61
N GLY A 663 -10.92 -2.23 19.91
CA GLY A 663 -12.18 -2.46 20.61
C GLY A 663 -13.00 -1.17 20.59
N VAL A 664 -14.14 -1.16 19.88
CA VAL A 664 -15.09 -0.05 19.94
C VAL A 664 -15.94 -0.20 21.19
N SER A 665 -15.81 0.75 22.11
CA SER A 665 -16.35 0.62 23.47
C SER A 665 -17.53 1.56 23.79
N ALA A 666 -18.02 2.37 22.84
CA ALA A 666 -19.25 3.15 23.04
C ALA A 666 -19.93 3.59 21.74
N VAL A 667 -21.26 3.44 21.67
CA VAL A 667 -22.16 4.23 20.81
C VAL A 667 -23.18 4.87 21.76
N ALA A 668 -23.11 6.19 21.94
CA ALA A 668 -24.10 6.91 22.73
C ALA A 668 -25.19 7.44 21.80
N LEU A 669 -26.37 6.84 21.85
CA LEU A 669 -27.58 7.40 21.22
C LEU A 669 -28.41 8.04 22.33
N ALA A 670 -28.32 9.36 22.48
CA ALA A 670 -29.15 10.11 23.41
C ALA A 670 -30.12 11.00 22.62
N ASP A 671 -31.41 10.71 22.72
CA ASP A 671 -32.49 11.65 22.38
C ASP A 671 -32.72 12.61 23.56
N LEU A 672 -31.73 13.45 23.88
CA LEU A 672 -31.84 14.42 24.97
C LEU A 672 -31.53 15.83 24.47
N GLN A 673 -32.41 16.79 24.80
CA GLN A 673 -32.19 18.22 24.59
C GLN A 673 -31.78 18.90 25.91
N GLY A 674 -30.82 19.82 25.84
CA GLY A 674 -30.45 20.74 26.91
C GLY A 674 -29.50 20.18 27.98
N ASP A 675 -29.39 20.91 29.11
CA ASP A 675 -28.47 20.74 30.26
C ASP A 675 -28.39 19.31 30.84
N ALA A 676 -29.37 18.45 30.55
CA ALA A 676 -29.37 17.04 30.90
C ALA A 676 -28.27 16.23 30.19
N THR A 677 -27.80 16.70 29.02
CA THR A 677 -26.78 16.02 28.20
C THR A 677 -25.40 16.15 28.80
N GLU A 678 -25.03 17.35 29.27
CA GLU A 678 -23.74 17.59 29.94
C GLU A 678 -23.64 16.83 31.26
N ALA A 679 -24.72 16.80 32.05
CA ALA A 679 -24.78 16.04 33.29
C ALA A 679 -24.68 14.51 33.08
N LEU A 680 -25.20 13.98 31.96
CA LEU A 680 -25.10 12.56 31.61
C LEU A 680 -23.69 12.19 31.12
N VAL A 681 -23.08 13.05 30.29
CA VAL A 681 -21.69 12.89 29.83
C VAL A 681 -20.72 12.93 31.01
N GLU A 682 -20.90 13.85 31.95
CA GLU A 682 -20.06 13.96 33.14
C GLU A 682 -20.22 12.75 34.09
N LYS A 683 -21.45 12.24 34.25
CA LYS A 683 -21.71 11.01 35.01
C LYS A 683 -21.12 9.77 34.34
N CYS A 684 -21.20 9.66 33.01
CA CYS A 684 -20.60 8.55 32.26
C CYS A 684 -19.07 8.59 32.38
N ASN A 685 -18.45 9.75 32.16
CA ASN A 685 -17.00 9.93 32.33
C ASN A 685 -16.52 9.61 33.75
N THR A 686 -17.33 9.93 34.76
CA THR A 686 -17.03 9.61 36.17
C THR A 686 -17.17 8.11 36.45
N ALA A 687 -18.16 7.43 35.85
CA ALA A 687 -18.36 5.99 36.00
C ALA A 687 -17.25 5.17 35.31
N THR A 688 -16.80 5.59 34.12
CA THR A 688 -15.69 4.96 33.37
C THR A 688 -14.37 5.06 34.14
N LYS A 689 -14.13 6.19 34.82
CA LYS A 689 -12.94 6.38 35.68
C LYS A 689 -12.94 5.49 36.92
N LYS A 690 -14.11 5.15 37.49
CA LYS A 690 -14.21 4.39 38.75
C LYS A 690 -14.22 2.87 38.58
N THR A 691 -14.75 2.36 37.47
CA THR A 691 -15.03 0.92 37.31
C THR A 691 -13.94 0.15 36.58
N LYS A 692 -12.95 0.82 35.97
CA LYS A 692 -11.95 0.21 35.07
C LYS A 692 -12.60 -0.82 34.11
N GLY A 693 -13.80 -0.48 33.62
CA GLY A 693 -14.68 -1.36 32.86
C GLY A 693 -15.86 -0.59 32.25
N ALA A 694 -16.40 -1.11 31.16
CA ALA A 694 -17.41 -0.45 30.32
C ALA A 694 -18.76 -0.24 31.02
N VAL A 695 -19.45 0.86 30.70
CA VAL A 695 -20.82 1.16 31.13
C VAL A 695 -21.69 1.43 29.90
N ILE A 696 -22.80 0.69 29.76
CA ILE A 696 -23.83 0.92 28.74
C ILE A 696 -25.03 1.55 29.44
N VAL A 697 -25.54 2.67 28.92
CA VAL A 697 -26.81 3.25 29.34
C VAL A 697 -27.72 3.37 28.12
N GLU A 698 -28.75 2.54 28.04
CA GLU A 698 -29.82 2.67 27.05
C GLU A 698 -31.10 3.19 27.73
N SER A 699 -31.76 4.19 27.15
CA SER A 699 -33.13 4.57 27.51
C SER A 699 -34.11 4.13 26.42
N SER A 700 -34.67 2.92 26.54
CA SER A 700 -36.05 2.58 26.16
C SER A 700 -36.28 1.05 26.15
N SER A 701 -37.54 0.68 26.35
CA SER A 701 -38.10 -0.59 26.83
C SER A 701 -38.01 -1.83 25.91
N LEU A 702 -36.99 -1.94 25.06
CA LEU A 702 -36.85 -3.06 24.10
C LEU A 702 -35.55 -3.89 24.24
N ALA A 703 -34.88 -3.79 25.38
CA ALA A 703 -33.57 -4.42 25.61
C ALA A 703 -33.60 -5.92 26.00
N PHE A 704 -34.74 -6.50 26.38
CA PHE A 704 -34.75 -7.85 26.96
C PHE A 704 -34.56 -8.98 25.92
N ASN A 705 -34.95 -8.77 24.67
CA ASN A 705 -34.83 -9.80 23.62
C ASN A 705 -33.42 -9.94 23.04
N ALA A 706 -32.58 -8.89 23.11
CA ALA A 706 -31.22 -8.93 22.57
C ALA A 706 -30.24 -9.64 23.52
N LEU A 707 -30.47 -9.55 24.84
CA LEU A 707 -29.64 -10.21 25.86
C LEU A 707 -29.82 -11.72 25.92
N ALA A 708 -30.98 -12.25 25.51
CA ALA A 708 -31.26 -13.69 25.46
C ALA A 708 -30.55 -14.43 24.31
N SER A 709 -29.99 -13.70 23.34
CA SER A 709 -29.33 -14.22 22.15
C SER A 709 -27.80 -14.18 22.19
N LEU A 710 -27.19 -13.76 23.30
CA LEU A 710 -25.75 -13.77 23.48
C LEU A 710 -25.25 -15.16 23.91
N PRO A 711 -24.13 -15.66 23.35
CA PRO A 711 -23.51 -16.89 23.82
C PRO A 711 -23.17 -16.81 25.33
N GLY A 712 -23.43 -17.89 26.06
CA GLY A 712 -23.27 -18.01 27.53
C GLY A 712 -22.02 -17.39 28.19
N PRO A 713 -20.81 -17.39 27.58
CA PRO A 713 -19.64 -16.76 28.21
C PRO A 713 -19.75 -15.23 28.37
N TYR A 714 -20.52 -14.53 27.53
CA TYR A 714 -20.61 -13.06 27.59
C TYR A 714 -21.52 -12.55 28.71
N ILE A 715 -22.55 -13.33 29.07
CA ILE A 715 -23.47 -13.00 30.17
C ILE A 715 -22.75 -13.13 31.53
N ALA A 716 -21.86 -14.14 31.67
CA ALA A 716 -21.10 -14.37 32.89
C ALA A 716 -20.13 -13.22 33.22
N THR A 717 -19.52 -12.61 32.19
CA THR A 717 -18.62 -11.45 32.36
C THR A 717 -19.38 -10.17 32.68
N PHE A 718 -20.59 -10.00 32.14
CA PHE A 718 -21.44 -8.82 32.37
C PHE A 718 -21.99 -8.78 33.80
N VAL A 719 -22.51 -9.92 34.30
CA VAL A 719 -23.10 -10.00 35.65
C VAL A 719 -22.01 -10.05 36.74
N GLY A 720 -20.86 -10.68 36.47
CA GLY A 720 -19.73 -10.74 37.41
C GLY A 720 -19.11 -9.38 37.74
N LYS A 721 -19.22 -8.39 36.84
CA LYS A 721 -18.65 -7.04 37.03
C LYS A 721 -19.61 -6.04 37.69
N LEU A 722 -20.91 -6.31 37.72
CA LEU A 722 -21.93 -5.43 38.32
C LEU A 722 -21.96 -5.48 39.86
N GLY A 723 -21.43 -6.53 40.47
CA GLY A 723 -21.43 -6.73 41.92
C GLY A 723 -22.83 -6.91 42.51
N ALA A 724 -22.92 -7.41 43.75
CA ALA A 724 -24.19 -7.73 44.41
C ALA A 724 -25.11 -6.50 44.66
N GLU A 725 -24.58 -5.28 44.54
CA GLU A 725 -25.30 -4.03 44.81
C GLU A 725 -25.79 -3.31 43.53
N GLY A 726 -25.26 -3.65 42.35
CA GLY A 726 -25.62 -2.98 41.09
C GLY A 726 -26.95 -3.45 40.50
N LEU A 727 -27.34 -4.69 40.75
CA LEU A 727 -28.52 -5.31 40.15
C LEU A 727 -29.86 -4.74 40.68
N PRO A 728 -30.04 -4.48 42.00
CA PRO A 728 -31.27 -3.88 42.53
C PRO A 728 -31.51 -2.45 42.02
N SER A 729 -30.44 -1.66 41.90
CA SER A 729 -30.48 -0.28 41.41
C SER A 729 -30.85 -0.20 39.92
N LEU A 730 -30.47 -1.21 39.14
CA LEU A 730 -30.87 -1.34 37.73
C LEU A 730 -32.36 -1.67 37.60
N LEU A 731 -32.92 -2.44 38.54
CA LEU A 731 -34.28 -2.98 38.47
C LEU A 731 -35.37 -2.02 39.01
N GLU A 732 -35.03 -1.01 39.82
CA GLU A 732 -36.00 -0.02 40.32
C GLU A 732 -36.54 0.92 39.22
N GLY A 733 -35.88 0.99 38.05
CA GLY A 733 -36.26 1.85 36.93
C GLY A 733 -37.27 1.26 35.94
N PHE A 734 -37.79 0.05 36.15
CA PHE A 734 -38.66 -0.63 35.18
C PHE A 734 -40.11 -0.73 35.67
N GLU A 735 -41.07 -0.28 34.83
CA GLU A 735 -42.50 -0.24 35.14
C GLU A 735 -43.20 -1.61 35.11
N ASP A 736 -42.64 -2.63 34.44
CA ASP A 736 -43.21 -3.97 34.35
C ASP A 736 -42.36 -5.01 35.13
N LYS A 737 -42.89 -5.44 36.28
CA LYS A 737 -42.21 -6.35 37.22
C LYS A 737 -42.49 -7.83 36.95
N THR A 738 -43.15 -8.17 35.84
CA THR A 738 -43.70 -9.52 35.63
C THR A 738 -42.75 -10.47 34.88
N ALA A 739 -41.70 -9.96 34.23
CA ALA A 739 -40.85 -10.74 33.33
C ALA A 739 -39.63 -11.44 33.98
N VAL A 740 -39.51 -11.44 35.31
CA VAL A 740 -38.32 -11.98 36.03
C VAL A 740 -38.47 -13.47 36.43
N ALA A 741 -39.58 -14.13 36.07
CA ALA A 741 -40.06 -15.29 36.84
C ALA A 741 -39.55 -16.70 36.44
N GLU A 742 -38.86 -16.95 35.32
CA GLU A 742 -38.76 -18.35 34.83
C GLU A 742 -37.38 -18.95 34.51
N HIS A 743 -36.24 -18.32 34.79
CA HIS A 743 -34.94 -18.92 34.46
C HIS A 743 -34.01 -19.13 35.67
N ARG A 744 -33.94 -20.38 36.12
CA ARG A 744 -32.90 -20.89 37.03
C ARG A 744 -31.62 -21.14 36.24
N VAL A 745 -30.57 -20.37 36.48
CA VAL A 745 -29.23 -20.58 35.89
C VAL A 745 -28.27 -21.04 36.97
N ALA A 746 -27.69 -22.24 36.80
CA ALA A 746 -26.62 -22.75 37.65
C ALA A 746 -25.26 -22.47 37.00
N PHE A 747 -24.30 -21.97 37.78
CA PHE A 747 -22.95 -21.66 37.31
C PHE A 747 -21.95 -22.73 37.75
N SER A 748 -21.12 -23.19 36.81
CA SER A 748 -19.91 -23.95 37.09
C SER A 748 -18.73 -22.97 37.12
N ALA A 749 -18.02 -22.92 38.25
CA ALA A 749 -16.70 -22.28 38.33
C ALA A 749 -15.62 -23.36 38.21
N GLY A 750 -14.48 -23.01 37.61
CA GLY A 750 -13.39 -23.91 37.25
C GLY A 750 -12.78 -24.74 38.40
N PRO A 751 -11.75 -25.55 38.09
CA PRO A 751 -11.25 -26.60 38.98
C PRO A 751 -10.82 -26.05 40.34
N GLY A 752 -11.47 -26.51 41.41
CA GLY A 752 -11.13 -26.18 42.79
C GLY A 752 -12.11 -25.27 43.55
N ALA A 753 -13.15 -24.72 42.91
CA ALA A 753 -14.16 -23.92 43.60
C ALA A 753 -15.46 -24.70 43.87
N THR A 754 -15.92 -24.73 45.11
CA THR A 754 -17.22 -25.30 45.50
C THR A 754 -18.36 -24.39 45.00
N PRO A 755 -19.36 -24.91 44.24
CA PRO A 755 -20.46 -24.09 43.74
C PRO A 755 -21.33 -23.57 44.89
N LYS A 756 -21.60 -22.26 44.92
CA LYS A 756 -22.62 -21.66 45.80
C LYS A 756 -23.88 -21.36 45.00
N ILE A 757 -25.01 -21.91 45.43
CA ILE A 757 -26.34 -21.63 44.88
C ILE A 757 -26.91 -20.41 45.61
N PHE A 758 -27.31 -19.37 44.88
CA PHE A 758 -28.05 -18.23 45.43
C PHE A 758 -29.53 -18.32 45.00
N GLU A 759 -30.45 -18.37 45.96
CA GLU A 759 -31.88 -18.20 45.72
C GLU A 759 -32.29 -16.75 46.05
N ALA A 760 -32.82 -16.03 45.07
CA ALA A 760 -33.48 -14.75 45.29
C ALA A 760 -34.98 -15.00 45.54
N LYS A 761 -35.49 -14.52 46.68
CA LYS A 761 -36.90 -14.61 47.09
C LYS A 761 -37.63 -13.34 46.68
N VAL A 762 -38.77 -13.46 45.98
CA VAL A 762 -39.76 -12.39 45.80
C VAL A 762 -41.07 -12.79 46.51
N ALA A 763 -41.71 -11.81 47.12
CA ALA A 763 -42.69 -11.92 48.21
C ALA A 763 -43.91 -12.82 47.96
N GLY A 764 -44.27 -13.63 48.97
CA GLY A 764 -45.68 -13.89 49.28
C GLY A 764 -46.25 -15.32 49.17
N LYS A 765 -45.51 -16.37 49.54
CA LYS A 765 -46.10 -17.59 50.13
C LYS A 765 -45.04 -18.39 50.89
N ILE A 766 -45.28 -18.61 52.18
CA ILE A 766 -44.44 -19.42 53.05
C ILE A 766 -44.61 -20.89 52.66
N VAL A 767 -43.51 -21.55 52.28
CA VAL A 767 -43.34 -22.99 52.48
C VAL A 767 -41.99 -23.18 53.17
N THR A 768 -42.04 -23.76 54.36
CA THR A 768 -40.90 -24.03 55.24
C THR A 768 -40.10 -25.26 54.77
N PRO A 769 -38.82 -25.37 55.15
CA PRO A 769 -37.93 -26.45 54.70
C PRO A 769 -38.14 -27.73 55.53
N ARG A 770 -38.04 -28.89 54.88
CA ARG A 770 -37.75 -30.18 55.55
C ARG A 770 -36.59 -30.86 54.85
N GLY A 771 -35.55 -31.18 55.62
CA GLY A 771 -34.67 -32.32 55.34
C GLY A 771 -33.18 -32.00 55.22
N VAL A 772 -32.53 -31.83 56.37
CA VAL A 772 -31.07 -32.01 56.55
C VAL A 772 -30.76 -33.51 56.65
N SER A 773 -29.65 -33.95 56.05
CA SER A 773 -28.75 -35.02 56.56
C SER A 773 -27.52 -35.10 55.62
N SER A 774 -26.36 -34.52 55.95
CA SER A 774 -25.29 -34.99 56.88
C SER A 774 -24.43 -36.15 56.34
N PHE A 775 -23.11 -35.94 56.28
CA PHE A 775 -21.95 -36.82 56.60
C PHE A 775 -20.71 -36.21 55.91
N GLU A 776 -19.82 -35.44 56.55
CA GLU A 776 -18.80 -35.74 57.59
C GLU A 776 -17.79 -36.86 57.28
N GLY A 777 -16.49 -36.47 57.33
CA GLY A 777 -15.30 -37.30 57.52
C GLY A 777 -14.27 -37.18 56.39
N GLY A 778 -13.04 -36.67 56.55
CA GLY A 778 -12.32 -36.21 57.73
C GLY A 778 -11.02 -35.49 57.36
N ASP A 779 -10.54 -34.70 58.31
CA ASP A 779 -9.27 -33.95 58.35
C ASP A 779 -8.04 -34.87 58.41
N ALA A 780 -6.92 -34.42 57.84
CA ALA A 780 -5.62 -34.35 58.54
C ALA A 780 -4.52 -33.67 57.71
N SER A 781 -4.06 -32.55 58.25
CA SER A 781 -2.80 -31.83 58.05
C SER A 781 -1.54 -32.64 57.68
N ALA A 782 -0.67 -32.09 56.83
CA ALA A 782 0.72 -31.72 57.17
C ALA A 782 1.46 -31.09 55.97
N SER A 783 2.31 -30.13 56.29
CA SER A 783 3.07 -29.22 55.43
C SER A 783 4.39 -29.81 54.89
N SER A 784 4.92 -29.11 53.85
CA SER A 784 6.34 -28.79 53.55
C SER A 784 7.13 -29.61 52.50
N GLY A 785 7.70 -28.88 51.52
CA GLY A 785 9.10 -29.05 51.08
C GLY A 785 9.42 -29.73 49.73
N TRP A 786 9.54 -28.92 48.66
CA TRP A 786 10.60 -28.86 47.62
C TRP A 786 11.50 -30.08 47.25
N HIS A 787 11.43 -30.49 45.96
CA HIS A 787 12.46 -30.83 44.92
C HIS A 787 13.73 -31.69 45.23
N PRO A 788 14.49 -32.20 44.21
CA PRO A 788 14.19 -32.86 42.92
C PRO A 788 15.03 -34.16 42.66
N ALA A 789 14.80 -34.86 41.52
CA ALA A 789 15.82 -35.37 40.57
C ALA A 789 15.74 -36.85 40.08
N PHE A 790 16.15 -36.96 38.80
CA PHE A 790 16.73 -38.08 38.03
C PHE A 790 15.87 -39.04 37.18
N LEU A 791 16.09 -38.92 35.85
CA LEU A 791 16.02 -39.96 34.79
C LEU A 791 17.01 -41.10 35.08
N PRO A 792 16.79 -42.33 34.54
CA PRO A 792 17.63 -42.76 33.42
C PRO A 792 16.92 -43.54 32.27
N ASP A 793 17.43 -43.29 31.06
CA ASP A 793 17.92 -44.24 30.02
C ASP A 793 16.94 -45.01 29.10
N GLY A 794 16.88 -44.55 27.84
CA GLY A 794 17.31 -45.27 26.63
C GLY A 794 16.73 -46.64 26.27
N SER A 795 15.85 -46.67 25.25
CA SER A 795 15.98 -47.59 24.10
C SER A 795 14.99 -47.21 22.99
N ALA A 796 15.49 -47.22 21.75
CA ALA A 796 14.70 -47.27 20.54
C ALA A 796 14.08 -48.69 20.39
N GLU A 797 13.04 -48.79 19.56
CA GLU A 797 12.27 -50.00 19.19
C GLU A 797 11.00 -50.27 20.02
N THR A 798 9.86 -49.72 19.59
CA THR A 798 8.61 -50.48 19.30
C THR A 798 7.50 -49.55 18.78
N VAL A 799 7.55 -49.20 17.50
CA VAL A 799 6.36 -48.78 16.72
C VAL A 799 6.42 -49.45 15.36
N ALA A 800 6.35 -50.78 15.38
CA ALA A 800 5.94 -51.60 14.26
C ALA A 800 5.14 -52.77 14.86
N GLU A 801 4.03 -53.12 14.23
CA GLU A 801 3.05 -54.14 14.63
C GLU A 801 1.99 -53.70 15.65
N MET A 802 0.97 -53.00 15.14
CA MET A 802 -0.44 -53.41 15.28
C MET A 802 -1.29 -52.57 14.33
N ALA A 803 -1.03 -52.75 13.03
CA ALA A 803 -2.00 -52.54 11.98
C ALA A 803 -2.47 -53.93 11.56
N GLU A 804 -3.56 -54.42 12.17
CA GLU A 804 -4.38 -55.47 11.58
C GLU A 804 -5.74 -55.53 12.28
N GLY A 805 -6.80 -55.31 11.50
CA GLY A 805 -8.16 -55.75 11.85
C GLY A 805 -9.15 -54.69 12.31
N SER A 806 -9.59 -53.79 11.41
CA SER A 806 -11.02 -53.66 11.09
C SER A 806 -11.24 -52.58 10.05
N ASP A 807 -12.06 -52.94 9.07
CA ASP A 807 -12.33 -52.23 7.83
C ASP A 807 -13.45 -51.20 8.01
N GLN A 808 -13.40 -50.18 7.15
CA GLN A 808 -14.46 -49.25 6.73
C GLN A 808 -14.66 -47.88 7.44
N ARG A 809 -14.23 -46.86 6.66
CA ARG A 809 -14.63 -45.43 6.58
C ARG A 809 -13.85 -44.42 7.42
N GLU A 810 -12.61 -44.16 7.00
CA GLU A 810 -11.98 -42.86 7.22
C GLU A 810 -12.41 -41.86 6.14
N ALA A 811 -12.98 -40.73 6.57
CA ALA A 811 -13.16 -39.56 5.74
C ALA A 811 -11.80 -38.82 5.66
N SER A 812 -11.11 -38.93 4.53
CA SER A 812 -9.89 -38.18 4.26
C SER A 812 -10.22 -36.69 4.12
N LEU A 813 -9.83 -35.87 5.10
CA LEU A 813 -9.77 -34.42 4.92
C LEU A 813 -8.69 -34.09 3.87
N PRO A 814 -9.00 -33.26 2.84
CA PRO A 814 -8.01 -32.87 1.83
C PRO A 814 -6.83 -32.15 2.50
N ARG A 815 -5.61 -32.38 2.01
CA ARG A 815 -4.36 -31.78 2.50
C ARG A 815 -4.47 -30.25 2.70
N GLY A 816 -5.24 -29.55 1.87
CA GLY A 816 -5.48 -28.10 1.98
C GLY A 816 -6.47 -27.65 3.07
N ALA A 817 -7.24 -28.56 3.66
CA ALA A 817 -8.07 -28.29 4.85
C ALA A 817 -7.28 -28.53 6.14
N ALA A 818 -6.39 -29.53 6.16
CA ALA A 818 -5.43 -29.73 7.25
C ALA A 818 -4.41 -28.58 7.33
N ILE A 819 -3.91 -28.09 6.18
CA ILE A 819 -3.03 -26.92 6.13
C ILE A 819 -3.76 -25.66 6.60
N ARG A 820 -5.03 -25.45 6.20
CA ARG A 820 -5.81 -24.30 6.69
C ARG A 820 -6.13 -24.36 8.17
N ALA A 821 -6.47 -25.55 8.69
CA ALA A 821 -6.66 -25.73 10.12
C ALA A 821 -5.35 -25.52 10.91
N LEU A 822 -4.21 -25.92 10.32
CA LEU A 822 -2.89 -25.66 10.89
C LEU A 822 -2.51 -24.18 10.81
N GLU A 823 -2.80 -23.49 9.71
CA GLU A 823 -2.58 -22.04 9.55
C GLU A 823 -3.47 -21.24 10.51
N GLU A 824 -4.75 -21.60 10.66
CA GLU A 824 -5.66 -20.98 11.62
C GLU A 824 -5.22 -21.25 13.07
N PHE A 825 -4.73 -22.45 13.36
CA PHE A 825 -4.18 -22.79 14.67
C PHE A 825 -2.86 -22.04 14.97
N LEU A 826 -1.97 -21.91 13.98
CA LEU A 826 -0.70 -21.18 14.09
C LEU A 826 -0.92 -19.66 14.18
N LEU A 827 -1.90 -19.11 13.46
CA LEU A 827 -2.30 -17.71 13.57
C LEU A 827 -2.96 -17.41 14.92
N ALA A 828 -3.74 -18.35 15.47
CA ALA A 828 -4.38 -18.19 16.77
C ALA A 828 -3.40 -18.36 17.96
N ASN A 829 -2.26 -19.03 17.75
CA ASN A 829 -1.29 -19.36 18.81
C ASN A 829 0.13 -18.86 18.50
N ALA A 830 0.28 -17.87 17.62
CA ALA A 830 1.56 -17.44 17.03
C ALA A 830 2.63 -17.09 18.08
N GLU A 831 2.26 -16.46 19.21
CA GLU A 831 3.19 -16.13 20.30
C GLU A 831 3.65 -17.37 21.08
N SER A 832 2.75 -18.32 21.35
CA SER A 832 3.07 -19.58 22.05
C SER A 832 3.90 -20.56 21.20
N VAL A 833 3.75 -20.50 19.87
CA VAL A 833 4.46 -21.38 18.93
C VAL A 833 5.86 -20.83 18.62
N SER A 834 6.04 -19.51 18.64
CA SER A 834 7.37 -18.89 18.49
C SER A 834 8.32 -19.32 19.62
N ASP A 835 7.84 -19.34 20.87
CA ASP A 835 8.64 -19.77 22.04
C ASP A 835 8.98 -21.27 21.99
N GLN A 836 8.10 -22.11 21.45
CA GLN A 836 8.37 -23.55 21.27
C GLN A 836 9.31 -23.85 20.10
N ILE A 837 9.26 -23.06 19.02
CA ILE A 837 10.16 -23.20 17.86
C ILE A 837 11.59 -22.77 18.21
N GLU A 838 11.78 -21.72 19.01
CA GLU A 838 13.11 -21.38 19.53
C GLU A 838 13.66 -22.46 20.47
N THR A 839 12.80 -23.08 21.28
CA THR A 839 13.18 -24.19 22.14
C THR A 839 13.54 -25.45 21.33
N CYS A 840 12.86 -25.72 20.22
CA CYS A 840 13.17 -26.85 19.32
C CYS A 840 14.42 -26.61 18.47
N ARG A 841 14.73 -25.37 18.07
CA ARG A 841 15.98 -25.03 17.35
C ARG A 841 17.24 -25.16 18.21
N ALA A 842 17.10 -25.09 19.53
CA ALA A 842 18.20 -25.25 20.47
C ALA A 842 18.57 -26.72 20.76
N GLN A 843 17.74 -27.68 20.34
CA GLN A 843 18.00 -29.10 20.49
C GLN A 843 18.22 -29.72 19.11
N GLU A 844 19.48 -29.94 18.74
CA GLU A 844 19.89 -30.54 17.45
C GLU A 844 19.33 -31.98 17.30
N HIS A 845 18.08 -32.10 16.85
CA HIS A 845 17.55 -33.34 16.29
C HIS A 845 17.00 -33.09 14.88
N PRO A 846 17.23 -34.03 13.96
CA PRO A 846 17.10 -33.81 12.52
C PRO A 846 15.66 -33.60 12.04
#